data_AF-A0A3M8EF61-F1
#
_entry.id   AF-A0A3M8EF61-F1
#
_cell.length_a   1.000
_cell.length_b   1.000
_cell.length_c   1.000
_cell.angle_alpha   90.00
_cell.angle_beta   90.00
_cell.angle_gamma   90.00
#
_symmetry.space_group_name_H-M   'P 1'
#
loop_
_entity.id
_entity.type
_entity.pdbx_description
1 polymer ?
#
loop_
_entity_poly.entity_id
_entity_poly.type
_entity_poly.pdbx_seq_one_letter_code
_entity_poly.pdbx_strand_id
1 'polypeptide(L)'
;MALKVFAVKPKEQCQVHGTHPRSGNGMLAAMALASLSLIVWHVWVYGTSGHPGTSDARLDPFPVQLGNELRDLFLNRHGILSELWEVLPYFLVGIFLAGYLRTYKVAVKLQASLRKYGVLSVFLASFVGIITPLCACGTVTTAMSLLFAGIPLAPVMSLMVTSPLLSPSTYLITLNDLGPEWTVIRTISAFSMGIFAGLVTHVMSKRAGFRKNEIFIEGAIVRGDFHDEDYPDERLRCGCRRNFGNRVAVRTGNKFLIFLAKSSEMLWPVGKYVIVGVVVGAVVERYMPKEWVYRFFGQKDALNIVWVTLASVPMFLHQISASSIIYHVKGALDGTLDGGAALAFMIGGPVTAVPTMVLFWTFFRKRVFFLYMSVCLAGTLLIAYTFQFLFFVPGVDLGNPLLKGVGTLSGGNSRIIRKHDPNVRMVIDPAGKGIVATYANDVDGRGGVVFDATPGRFSGAMADRYDNRQYIVNIAQWLEQNSSSPAGKSILVYALGGGSGGASAPLGEKMLAELGTQGFTVRTVDRKEVPLITDRLLADYGQVWLFFGSPGGNGLSDAELKVLAGYNDNGRATLIVPANPQRGEDGDPEANRLSSRYGVSFSGSVESADELHVSTTSGLLGRTSVLLGSILKIVRKA
;
A
#
# COMPACT_ATOMS: atom_id res chain seq x y z
N MET A 1 15.04 72.58 -26.57
CA MET A 1 15.42 71.34 -27.29
C MET A 1 15.87 70.24 -26.31
N ALA A 2 15.10 70.01 -25.24
CA ALA A 2 15.35 68.99 -24.22
C ALA A 2 14.04 68.70 -23.49
N LEU A 3 13.09 68.02 -24.15
CA LEU A 3 11.82 67.51 -23.54
C LEU A 3 11.01 66.61 -24.49
N LYS A 4 11.68 65.80 -25.34
CA LYS A 4 11.03 64.84 -26.26
C LYS A 4 11.64 63.43 -26.22
N VAL A 5 12.21 63.02 -25.08
CA VAL A 5 12.81 61.68 -24.91
C VAL A 5 11.91 60.72 -24.09
N PHE A 6 10.82 61.21 -23.49
CA PHE A 6 9.89 60.37 -22.70
C PHE A 6 8.53 60.07 -23.35
N ALA A 7 8.39 60.31 -24.65
CA ALA A 7 7.11 60.10 -25.35
C ALA A 7 7.26 59.20 -26.58
N VAL A 8 7.69 57.96 -26.35
CA VAL A 8 7.28 56.84 -27.20
C VAL A 8 6.83 55.74 -26.25
N LYS A 9 5.53 55.67 -25.95
CA LYS A 9 4.94 54.40 -25.52
C LYS A 9 5.12 53.45 -26.71
N PRO A 10 5.99 52.45 -26.65
CA PRO A 10 5.96 51.43 -27.68
C PRO A 10 4.60 50.76 -27.54
N LYS A 11 3.87 50.61 -28.64
CA LYS A 11 2.79 49.63 -28.71
C LYS A 11 3.45 48.25 -28.52
N GLU A 12 3.72 47.86 -27.28
CA GLU A 12 4.15 46.52 -26.89
C GLU A 12 2.93 45.58 -26.95
N GLN A 13 2.38 45.38 -28.14
CA GLN A 13 1.54 44.23 -28.42
C GLN A 13 2.15 43.52 -29.62
N CYS A 14 3.09 42.62 -29.29
CA CYS A 14 3.49 41.57 -30.21
C CYS A 14 2.21 40.81 -30.59
N GLN A 15 1.89 40.69 -31.88
CA GLN A 15 0.68 40.00 -32.36
C GLN A 15 0.67 38.50 -31.99
N VAL A 16 1.81 37.95 -31.57
CA VAL A 16 1.94 36.59 -31.04
C VAL A 16 1.47 36.50 -29.57
N HIS A 17 1.38 37.63 -28.87
CA HIS A 17 1.03 37.75 -27.46
C HIS A 17 -0.50 37.85 -27.22
N GLY A 18 -1.24 36.80 -27.59
CA GLY A 18 -2.55 36.49 -27.01
C GLY A 18 -2.56 36.57 -25.47
N THR A 19 -3.68 37.07 -24.96
CA THR A 19 -4.00 37.45 -23.57
C THR A 19 -3.67 36.38 -22.52
N HIS A 20 -3.26 36.83 -21.33
CA HIS A 20 -3.13 36.02 -20.12
C HIS A 20 -4.31 35.06 -19.94
N PRO A 21 -4.10 33.76 -19.64
CA PRO A 21 -5.21 32.82 -19.49
C PRO A 21 -5.98 33.15 -18.21
N ARG A 22 -7.12 33.83 -18.35
CA ARG A 22 -8.08 34.06 -17.26
C ARG A 22 -8.72 32.74 -16.76
N SER A 23 -8.68 31.67 -17.56
CA SER A 23 -9.36 30.40 -17.24
C SER A 23 -8.67 29.55 -16.16
N GLY A 24 -7.34 29.51 -16.12
CA GLY A 24 -6.59 28.70 -15.13
C GLY A 24 -6.71 29.24 -13.70
N ASN A 25 -6.71 30.56 -13.55
CA ASN A 25 -6.92 31.21 -12.25
C ASN A 25 -8.36 31.03 -11.74
N GLY A 26 -9.35 30.94 -12.64
CA GLY A 26 -10.74 30.71 -12.27
C GLY A 26 -10.98 29.32 -11.67
N MET A 27 -10.37 28.27 -12.25
CA MET A 27 -10.49 26.91 -11.72
C MET A 27 -9.76 26.75 -10.38
N LEU A 28 -8.57 27.37 -10.23
CA LEU A 28 -7.85 27.43 -8.95
C LEU A 28 -8.68 28.12 -7.85
N ALA A 29 -9.29 29.26 -8.17
CA ALA A 29 -10.15 29.97 -7.24
C ALA A 29 -11.37 29.13 -6.86
N ALA A 30 -12.00 28.45 -7.81
CA ALA A 30 -13.13 27.56 -7.56
C ALA A 30 -12.76 26.40 -6.61
N MET A 31 -11.58 25.82 -6.76
CA MET A 31 -11.11 24.72 -5.90
C MET A 31 -10.74 25.18 -4.50
N ALA A 32 -10.08 26.34 -4.38
CA ALA A 32 -9.81 26.96 -3.09
C ALA A 32 -11.12 27.30 -2.36
N LEU A 33 -12.10 27.85 -3.08
CA LEU A 33 -13.44 28.13 -2.55
C LEU A 33 -14.19 26.86 -2.14
N ALA A 34 -14.12 25.80 -2.93
CA ALA A 34 -14.73 24.51 -2.59
C ALA A 34 -14.10 23.92 -1.32
N SER A 35 -12.78 23.97 -1.19
CA SER A 35 -12.05 23.50 0.00
C SER A 35 -12.42 24.32 1.24
N LEU A 36 -12.46 25.65 1.12
CA LEU A 36 -12.93 26.56 2.17
C LEU A 36 -14.39 26.27 2.57
N SER A 37 -15.26 26.02 1.59
CA SER A 37 -16.68 25.71 1.84
C SER A 37 -16.83 24.38 2.58
N LEU A 38 -15.98 23.40 2.27
CA LEU A 38 -15.98 22.08 2.91
C LEU A 38 -15.49 22.16 4.36
N ILE A 39 -14.46 22.97 4.63
CA ILE A 39 -13.99 23.29 5.99
C ILE A 39 -15.12 23.96 6.79
N VAL A 40 -15.71 25.03 6.24
CA VAL A 40 -16.79 25.78 6.90
C VAL A 40 -17.98 24.86 7.19
N TRP A 41 -18.35 24.01 6.24
CA TRP A 41 -19.43 23.03 6.42
C TRP A 41 -19.11 22.00 7.50
N HIS A 42 -17.90 21.44 7.50
CA HIS A 42 -17.51 20.45 8.51
C HIS A 42 -17.48 21.04 9.92
N VAL A 43 -16.88 22.22 10.10
CA VAL A 43 -16.84 22.89 11.41
C VAL A 43 -18.25 23.23 11.88
N TRP A 44 -19.14 23.63 10.97
CA TRP A 44 -20.53 23.93 11.30
C TRP A 44 -21.34 22.69 11.70
N VAL A 45 -21.14 21.54 11.05
CA VAL A 45 -21.91 20.31 11.31
C VAL A 45 -21.33 19.46 12.44
N TYR A 46 -20.00 19.29 12.47
CA TYR A 46 -19.33 18.32 13.35
C TYR A 46 -18.45 18.97 14.43
N GLY A 47 -18.23 20.28 14.38
CA GLY A 47 -17.30 20.98 15.26
C GLY A 47 -15.83 20.73 14.90
N THR A 48 -14.93 20.97 15.86
CA THR A 48 -13.48 20.78 15.66
C THR A 48 -13.12 19.28 15.68
N SER A 49 -12.50 18.81 14.60
CA SER A 49 -12.00 17.47 14.30
C SER A 49 -10.85 16.96 15.21
N GLY A 50 -10.24 17.80 16.05
CA GLY A 50 -9.15 17.38 16.94
C GLY A 50 -9.22 18.00 18.33
N HIS A 51 -9.70 17.23 19.33
CA HIS A 51 -9.15 17.12 20.69
C HIS A 51 -10.10 16.28 21.59
N PRO A 52 -9.72 15.05 21.98
CA PRO A 52 -10.29 14.40 23.16
C PRO A 52 -9.60 15.00 24.40
N GLY A 53 -10.13 16.08 24.96
CA GLY A 53 -9.51 16.65 26.18
C GLY A 53 -10.00 18.00 26.69
N THR A 54 -10.75 18.79 25.93
CA THR A 54 -11.36 20.01 26.47
C THR A 54 -12.86 19.94 26.33
N SER A 55 -13.54 19.73 27.46
CA SER A 55 -14.99 19.79 27.61
C SER A 55 -15.61 21.14 27.20
N ASP A 56 -14.80 22.15 26.90
CA ASP A 56 -15.21 23.53 26.58
C ASP A 56 -15.30 23.85 25.08
N ALA A 57 -14.75 23.03 24.17
CA ALA A 57 -14.67 23.36 22.74
C ALA A 57 -16.04 23.48 22.04
N ARG A 58 -17.09 22.88 22.60
CA ARG A 58 -18.47 22.98 22.07
C ARG A 58 -19.18 24.30 22.44
N LEU A 59 -18.64 25.09 23.37
CA LEU A 59 -19.24 26.34 23.85
C LEU A 59 -18.69 27.60 23.17
N ASP A 60 -17.60 27.47 22.40
CA ASP A 60 -16.98 28.60 21.70
C ASP A 60 -17.84 29.11 20.52
N PRO A 61 -17.89 30.43 20.28
CA PRO A 61 -18.52 30.99 19.08
C PRO A 61 -17.90 30.42 17.79
N PHE A 62 -18.73 30.17 16.77
CA PHE A 62 -18.30 29.63 15.47
C PHE A 62 -17.02 30.25 14.87
N PRO A 63 -16.78 31.58 14.91
CA PRO A 63 -15.55 32.17 14.41
C PRO A 63 -14.28 31.68 15.12
N VAL A 64 -14.37 31.40 16.43
CA VAL A 64 -13.26 30.90 17.25
C VAL A 64 -13.00 29.43 16.94
N GLN A 65 -14.07 28.63 16.78
CA GLN A 65 -13.96 27.22 16.35
C GLN A 65 -13.32 27.10 14.95
N LEU A 66 -13.78 27.90 14.00
CA LEU A 66 -13.21 27.94 12.65
C LEU A 66 -11.75 28.41 12.67
N GLY A 67 -11.42 29.39 13.51
CA GLY A 67 -10.04 29.86 13.71
C GLY A 67 -9.11 28.79 14.29
N ASN A 68 -9.57 28.05 15.30
CA ASN A 68 -8.82 26.95 15.90
C ASN A 68 -8.63 25.80 14.92
N GLU A 69 -9.64 25.46 14.12
CA GLU A 69 -9.52 24.45 13.07
C GLU A 69 -8.58 24.84 11.94
N LEU A 70 -8.65 26.09 11.47
CA LEU A 70 -7.71 26.57 10.46
C LEU A 70 -6.28 26.59 11.00
N ARG A 71 -6.09 26.97 12.27
CA ARG A 71 -4.79 26.95 12.92
C ARG A 71 -4.25 25.52 13.04
N ASP A 72 -5.09 24.57 13.41
CA ASP A 72 -4.70 23.16 13.52
C ASP A 72 -4.42 22.54 12.16
N LEU A 73 -5.26 22.78 11.15
CA LEU A 73 -5.01 22.39 9.76
C LEU A 73 -3.66 22.93 9.23
N PHE A 74 -3.26 24.14 9.64
CA PHE A 74 -2.00 24.73 9.21
C PHE A 74 -0.77 24.26 10.00
N LEU A 75 -0.86 24.21 11.33
CA LEU A 75 0.30 24.08 12.23
C LEU A 75 0.45 22.70 12.90
N ASN A 76 -0.52 21.80 12.76
CA ASN A 76 -0.44 20.48 13.39
C ASN A 76 0.66 19.61 12.74
N ARG A 77 1.02 18.51 13.39
CA ARG A 77 2.06 17.55 12.96
C ARG A 77 1.78 16.93 11.59
N HIS A 78 0.51 16.90 11.17
CA HIS A 78 0.03 16.48 9.85
C HIS A 78 -0.70 17.63 9.13
N GLY A 79 -0.31 18.87 9.40
CA GLY A 79 -0.88 20.07 8.79
C GLY A 79 -0.22 20.45 7.47
N ILE A 80 -0.73 21.50 6.84
CA ILE A 80 -0.23 22.02 5.56
C ILE A 80 1.27 22.38 5.66
N LEU A 81 1.72 22.92 6.79
CA LEU A 81 3.11 23.36 6.95
C LEU A 81 4.09 22.18 7.04
N SER A 82 3.71 21.09 7.73
CA SER A 82 4.55 19.89 7.81
C SER A 82 4.63 19.19 6.46
N GLU A 83 3.50 19.03 5.75
CA GLU A 83 3.50 18.46 4.40
C GLU A 83 4.33 19.31 3.43
N LEU A 84 4.20 20.63 3.50
CA LEU A 84 4.98 21.52 2.66
C LEU A 84 6.48 21.37 2.96
N TRP A 85 6.88 21.25 4.23
CA TRP A 85 8.26 21.04 4.63
C TRP A 85 8.82 19.70 4.14
N GLU A 86 8.00 18.64 4.15
CA GLU A 86 8.36 17.34 3.61
C GLU A 86 8.50 17.37 2.08
N VAL A 87 7.60 18.05 1.37
CA VAL A 87 7.61 18.13 -0.09
C VAL A 87 8.69 19.09 -0.61
N LEU A 88 9.03 20.14 0.15
CA LEU A 88 10.00 21.18 -0.24
C LEU A 88 11.35 20.64 -0.73
N PRO A 89 12.06 19.74 -0.03
CA PRO A 89 13.35 19.23 -0.50
C PRO A 89 13.23 18.51 -1.84
N TYR A 90 12.20 17.66 -2.02
CA TYR A 90 11.97 16.97 -3.30
C TYR A 90 11.63 17.95 -4.41
N PHE A 91 10.82 18.96 -4.11
CA PHE A 91 10.49 20.03 -5.04
C PHE A 91 11.73 20.83 -5.48
N LEU A 92 12.59 21.22 -4.54
CA LEU A 92 13.84 21.93 -4.84
C LEU A 92 14.79 21.07 -5.68
N VAL A 93 14.95 19.79 -5.32
CA VAL A 93 15.75 18.83 -6.11
C VAL A 93 15.17 18.71 -7.53
N GLY A 94 13.85 18.60 -7.67
CA GLY A 94 13.18 18.55 -8.98
C GLY A 94 13.42 19.81 -9.82
N ILE A 95 13.37 20.99 -9.20
CA ILE A 95 13.64 22.26 -9.89
C ILE A 95 15.10 22.42 -10.27
N PHE A 96 16.03 22.07 -9.39
CA PHE A 96 17.44 22.05 -9.72
C PHE A 96 17.70 21.04 -10.83
N LEU A 97 17.19 19.82 -10.74
CA LEU A 97 17.35 18.82 -11.80
C LEU A 97 16.78 19.33 -13.14
N ALA A 98 15.60 19.96 -13.15
CA ALA A 98 15.03 20.56 -14.36
C ALA A 98 15.91 21.68 -14.92
N GLY A 99 16.44 22.56 -14.06
CA GLY A 99 17.41 23.59 -14.44
C GLY A 99 18.70 22.99 -15.01
N TYR A 100 19.20 21.90 -14.41
CA TYR A 100 20.37 21.17 -14.88
C TYR A 100 20.14 20.57 -16.27
N LEU A 101 19.02 19.85 -16.46
CA LEU A 101 18.66 19.25 -17.74
C LEU A 101 18.55 20.31 -18.85
N ARG A 102 18.04 21.51 -18.53
CA ARG A 102 17.94 22.66 -19.45
C ARG A 102 19.27 23.37 -19.71
N THR A 103 20.21 23.35 -18.77
CA THR A 103 21.55 23.94 -18.96
C THR A 103 22.42 23.04 -19.82
N TYR A 104 22.33 21.71 -19.65
CA TYR A 104 23.15 20.73 -20.36
C TYR A 104 22.50 20.17 -21.63
N LYS A 105 21.34 20.70 -22.03
CA LYS A 105 20.56 20.25 -23.21
C LYS A 105 20.30 18.74 -23.21
N VAL A 106 20.15 18.15 -22.00
CA VAL A 106 19.95 16.70 -21.83
C VAL A 106 18.62 16.29 -22.43
N ALA A 107 17.60 17.16 -22.36
CA ALA A 107 16.32 16.93 -23.02
C ALA A 107 16.47 16.67 -24.52
N VAL A 108 17.32 17.43 -25.23
CA VAL A 108 17.59 17.26 -26.67
C VAL A 108 18.28 15.91 -26.95
N LYS A 109 19.22 15.50 -26.10
CA LYS A 109 19.87 14.18 -26.19
C LYS A 109 18.89 13.04 -25.90
N LEU A 110 18.01 13.23 -24.92
CA LEU A 110 16.97 12.27 -24.57
C LEU A 110 15.95 12.12 -25.72
N GLN A 111 15.61 13.23 -26.40
CA GLN A 111 14.77 13.22 -27.60
C GLN A 111 15.39 12.41 -28.73
N ALA A 112 16.68 12.63 -29.03
CA ALA A 112 17.38 11.88 -30.06
C ALA A 112 17.43 10.37 -29.75
N SER A 113 17.63 10.01 -28.47
CA SER A 113 17.63 8.62 -28.02
C SER A 113 16.23 8.00 -28.12
N LEU A 114 15.20 8.60 -27.51
CA LEU A 114 13.83 8.06 -27.49
C LEU A 114 13.22 7.92 -28.89
N ARG A 115 13.55 8.81 -29.83
CA ARG A 115 13.05 8.77 -31.20
C ARG A 115 13.60 7.57 -32.00
N LYS A 116 14.74 7.01 -31.59
CA LYS A 116 15.41 5.88 -32.25
C LYS A 116 14.80 4.52 -31.92
N TYR A 117 14.11 4.39 -30.78
CA TYR A 117 13.73 3.09 -30.21
C TYR A 117 12.26 2.68 -30.39
N GLY A 118 11.44 3.43 -31.14
CA GLY A 118 10.07 3.00 -31.48
C GLY A 118 9.24 2.62 -30.24
N VAL A 119 8.66 1.42 -30.21
CA VAL A 119 7.86 0.94 -29.05
C VAL A 119 8.71 0.71 -27.80
N LEU A 120 9.99 0.37 -27.93
CA LEU A 120 10.90 0.16 -26.78
C LEU A 120 11.07 1.43 -25.93
N SER A 121 10.86 2.61 -26.53
CA SER A 121 10.87 3.88 -25.80
C SER A 121 9.77 3.99 -24.72
N VAL A 122 8.69 3.20 -24.81
CA VAL A 122 7.66 3.10 -23.76
C VAL A 122 8.21 2.43 -22.50
N PHE A 123 8.90 1.30 -22.65
CA PHE A 123 9.51 0.58 -21.53
C PHE A 123 10.58 1.43 -20.85
N LEU A 124 11.44 2.08 -21.64
CA LEU A 124 12.47 2.96 -21.11
C LEU A 124 11.86 4.16 -20.37
N ALA A 125 10.79 4.74 -20.90
CA ALA A 125 10.09 5.85 -20.25
C ALA A 125 9.41 5.46 -18.93
N SER A 126 8.80 4.26 -18.85
CA SER A 126 8.29 3.72 -17.58
C SER A 126 9.40 3.58 -16.54
N PHE A 127 10.55 3.00 -16.94
CA PHE A 127 11.68 2.80 -16.04
C PHE A 127 12.26 4.12 -15.53
N VAL A 128 12.42 5.10 -16.43
CA VAL A 128 12.81 6.46 -16.05
C VAL A 128 11.80 7.05 -15.06
N GLY A 129 10.49 6.84 -15.28
CA GLY A 129 9.43 7.32 -14.38
C GLY A 129 9.59 6.84 -12.94
N ILE A 130 9.92 5.56 -12.74
CA ILE A 130 10.15 4.96 -11.40
C ILE A 130 11.28 5.63 -10.64
N ILE A 131 12.39 5.92 -11.33
CA ILE A 131 13.60 6.48 -10.73
C ILE A 131 13.47 7.99 -10.51
N THR A 132 12.54 8.63 -11.22
CA THR A 132 12.43 10.08 -11.25
C THR A 132 11.80 10.61 -9.97
N PRO A 133 12.49 11.47 -9.19
CA PRO A 133 11.97 12.03 -7.94
C PRO A 133 11.01 13.21 -8.19
N LEU A 134 10.26 13.19 -9.30
CA LEU A 134 9.30 14.24 -9.62
C LEU A 134 7.96 13.92 -8.96
N CYS A 135 7.38 14.94 -8.33
CA CYS A 135 5.97 14.90 -7.97
C CYS A 135 5.11 14.91 -9.23
N ALA A 136 3.84 14.50 -9.12
CA ALA A 136 2.88 14.45 -10.23
C ALA A 136 2.87 15.75 -11.07
N CYS A 137 2.93 16.92 -10.41
CA CYS A 137 3.02 18.23 -11.06
C CYS A 137 4.30 18.40 -11.90
N GLY A 138 5.45 18.00 -11.35
CA GLY A 138 6.75 18.06 -12.04
C GLY A 138 6.78 17.15 -13.27
N THR A 139 6.19 15.96 -13.15
CA THR A 139 6.16 14.98 -14.24
C THR A 139 5.35 15.49 -15.43
N VAL A 140 4.19 16.13 -15.21
CA VAL A 140 3.41 16.68 -16.32
C VAL A 140 4.16 17.82 -17.03
N THR A 141 4.82 18.73 -16.29
CA THR A 141 5.61 19.80 -16.94
C THR A 141 6.78 19.26 -17.75
N THR A 142 7.41 18.19 -17.27
CA THR A 142 8.48 17.49 -17.97
C THR A 142 7.95 16.81 -19.22
N ALA A 143 6.84 16.08 -19.08
CA ALA A 143 6.13 15.43 -20.17
C ALA A 143 5.74 16.40 -21.29
N MET A 144 5.23 17.58 -20.95
CA MET A 144 4.94 18.64 -21.92
C MET A 144 6.19 19.07 -22.67
N SER A 145 7.28 19.32 -21.95
CA SER A 145 8.56 19.68 -22.55
C SER A 145 9.04 18.62 -23.54
N LEU A 146 8.83 17.33 -23.23
CA LEU A 146 9.15 16.20 -24.10
C LEU A 146 8.22 16.10 -25.34
N LEU A 147 6.92 16.38 -25.20
CA LEU A 147 5.98 16.39 -26.33
C LEU A 147 6.29 17.50 -27.34
N PHE A 148 6.55 18.72 -26.85
CA PHE A 148 6.87 19.86 -27.71
C PHE A 148 8.19 19.68 -28.44
N ALA A 149 9.14 19.06 -27.77
CA ALA A 149 10.37 18.54 -28.32
C ALA A 149 10.21 17.44 -29.41
N GLY A 150 8.97 17.01 -29.67
CA GLY A 150 8.66 16.10 -30.76
C GLY A 150 8.69 14.61 -30.41
N ILE A 151 8.90 14.25 -29.14
CA ILE A 151 8.83 12.85 -28.68
C ILE A 151 7.40 12.32 -28.92
N PRO A 152 7.25 11.05 -29.36
CA PRO A 152 5.92 10.45 -29.52
C PRO A 152 5.09 10.52 -28.23
N LEU A 153 3.76 10.60 -28.36
CA LEU A 153 2.86 10.68 -27.21
C LEU A 153 2.96 9.47 -26.28
N ALA A 154 3.18 8.28 -26.84
CA ALA A 154 3.19 7.01 -26.10
C ALA A 154 4.26 6.93 -24.98
N PRO A 155 5.56 7.17 -25.23
CA PRO A 155 6.57 7.23 -24.17
C PRO A 155 6.29 8.31 -23.14
N VAL A 156 5.76 9.46 -23.57
CA VAL A 156 5.43 10.54 -22.64
C VAL A 156 4.30 10.12 -21.70
N MET A 157 3.23 9.53 -22.23
CA MET A 157 2.12 9.01 -21.41
C MET A 157 2.60 7.94 -20.43
N SER A 158 3.52 7.09 -20.87
CA SER A 158 4.14 6.08 -20.03
C SER A 158 4.91 6.68 -18.84
N LEU A 159 5.76 7.69 -19.10
CA LEU A 159 6.47 8.44 -18.07
C LEU A 159 5.50 9.16 -17.11
N MET A 160 4.47 9.80 -17.68
CA MET A 160 3.46 10.58 -16.95
C MET A 160 2.67 9.74 -15.96
N VAL A 161 2.31 8.51 -16.32
CA VAL A 161 1.51 7.63 -15.46
C VAL A 161 2.40 6.93 -14.43
N THR A 162 3.62 6.55 -14.78
CA THR A 162 4.50 5.81 -13.86
C THR A 162 5.04 6.65 -12.71
N SER A 163 5.45 7.88 -12.98
CA SER A 163 6.10 8.73 -11.98
C SER A 163 5.23 9.12 -10.77
N PRO A 164 3.92 9.40 -10.89
CA PRO A 164 3.07 9.63 -9.72
C PRO A 164 2.68 8.34 -8.98
N LEU A 165 2.97 7.15 -9.52
CA LEU A 165 2.68 5.87 -8.86
C LEU A 165 3.79 5.42 -7.93
N LEU A 166 5.03 5.68 -8.35
CA LEU A 166 6.22 5.23 -7.67
C LEU A 166 7.36 6.23 -7.84
N SER A 167 8.02 6.48 -6.72
CA SER A 167 9.25 7.26 -6.58
C SER A 167 10.15 6.62 -5.53
N PRO A 168 11.46 6.95 -5.49
CA PRO A 168 12.37 6.40 -4.48
C PRO A 168 11.89 6.60 -3.03
N SER A 169 11.27 7.73 -2.72
CA SER A 169 10.71 8.00 -1.39
C SER A 169 9.52 7.09 -1.08
N THR A 170 8.54 7.01 -1.97
CA THR A 170 7.37 6.13 -1.77
C THR A 170 7.72 4.64 -1.74
N TYR A 171 8.77 4.23 -2.46
CA TYR A 171 9.28 2.86 -2.40
C TYR A 171 9.77 2.53 -1.00
N LEU A 172 10.58 3.43 -0.40
CA LEU A 172 11.09 3.26 0.96
C LEU A 172 9.98 3.29 2.02
N ILE A 173 9.00 4.17 1.87
CA ILE A 173 7.85 4.25 2.78
C ILE A 173 7.00 2.98 2.68
N THR A 174 6.66 2.54 1.46
CA THR A 174 5.91 1.28 1.25
C THR A 174 6.67 0.08 1.84
N LEU A 175 8.00 0.07 1.73
CA LEU A 175 8.85 -0.99 2.26
C LEU A 175 8.82 -1.05 3.79
N ASN A 176 8.82 0.12 4.44
CA ASN A 176 8.77 0.22 5.88
C ASN A 176 7.39 -0.11 6.45
N ASP A 177 6.33 0.41 5.81
CA ASP A 177 4.98 0.36 6.37
C ASP A 177 4.27 -0.95 5.97
N LEU A 178 4.34 -1.34 4.69
CA LEU A 178 3.59 -2.47 4.14
C LEU A 178 4.44 -3.73 3.95
N GLY A 179 5.76 -3.58 3.97
CA GLY A 179 6.72 -4.67 3.83
C GLY A 179 7.23 -4.89 2.39
N PRO A 180 8.20 -5.80 2.21
CA PRO A 180 8.86 -6.03 0.92
C PRO A 180 7.93 -6.58 -0.15
N GLU A 181 6.96 -7.42 0.23
CA GLU A 181 6.02 -8.04 -0.70
C GLU A 181 5.16 -6.99 -1.41
N TRP A 182 4.49 -6.14 -0.63
CA TRP A 182 3.69 -5.03 -1.14
C TRP A 182 4.49 -4.02 -1.95
N THR A 183 5.76 -3.83 -1.58
CA THR A 183 6.66 -2.93 -2.31
C THR A 183 6.97 -3.45 -3.71
N VAL A 184 7.25 -4.75 -3.84
CA VAL A 184 7.47 -5.40 -5.14
C VAL A 184 6.20 -5.38 -5.98
N ILE A 185 5.04 -5.72 -5.38
CA ILE A 185 3.74 -5.69 -6.06
C ILE A 185 3.46 -4.29 -6.61
N ARG A 186 3.61 -3.24 -5.78
CA ARG A 186 3.42 -1.85 -6.21
C ARG A 186 4.39 -1.47 -7.32
N THR A 187 5.65 -1.90 -7.23
CA THR A 187 6.67 -1.56 -8.22
C THR A 187 6.37 -2.16 -9.59
N ILE A 188 6.05 -3.46 -9.61
CA ILE A 188 5.65 -4.15 -10.84
C ILE A 188 4.37 -3.52 -11.39
N SER A 189 3.40 -3.22 -10.53
CA SER A 189 2.14 -2.61 -10.92
C SER A 189 2.32 -1.23 -11.53
N ALA A 190 3.15 -0.37 -10.92
CA ALA A 190 3.47 0.96 -11.46
C ALA A 190 4.15 0.87 -12.82
N PHE A 191 5.12 -0.05 -12.97
CA PHE A 191 5.80 -0.28 -14.24
C PHE A 191 4.84 -0.78 -15.32
N SER A 192 4.02 -1.79 -14.99
CA SER A 192 3.00 -2.35 -15.88
C SER A 192 1.97 -1.31 -16.30
N MET A 193 1.57 -0.42 -15.38
CA MET A 193 0.62 0.66 -15.64
C MET A 193 1.20 1.69 -16.61
N GLY A 194 2.48 2.04 -16.45
CA GLY A 194 3.22 2.87 -17.39
C GLY A 194 3.29 2.28 -18.79
N ILE A 195 3.61 0.99 -18.89
CA ILE A 195 3.68 0.28 -20.17
C ILE A 195 2.30 0.22 -20.80
N PHE A 196 1.28 -0.14 -20.04
CA PHE A 196 -0.11 -0.19 -20.49
C PHE A 196 -0.55 1.16 -21.05
N ALA A 197 -0.37 2.25 -20.30
CA ALA A 197 -0.73 3.59 -20.75
C ALA A 197 0.00 3.98 -22.05
N GLY A 198 1.30 3.69 -22.15
CA GLY A 198 2.08 3.97 -23.35
C GLY A 198 1.68 3.14 -24.57
N LEU A 199 1.43 1.84 -24.39
CA LEU A 199 1.02 0.93 -25.47
C LEU A 199 -0.38 1.25 -25.98
N VAL A 200 -1.35 1.48 -25.08
CA VAL A 200 -2.70 1.91 -25.45
C VAL A 200 -2.63 3.21 -26.24
N THR A 201 -1.86 4.19 -25.75
CA THR A 201 -1.63 5.45 -26.46
C THR A 201 -0.99 5.22 -27.84
N HIS A 202 -0.05 4.30 -27.97
CA HIS A 202 0.59 3.97 -29.24
C HIS A 202 -0.42 3.40 -30.25
N VAL A 203 -1.27 2.46 -29.82
CA VAL A 203 -2.31 1.85 -30.66
C VAL A 203 -3.35 2.88 -31.07
N MET A 204 -3.79 3.72 -30.13
CA MET A 204 -4.79 4.76 -30.40
C MET A 204 -4.26 5.85 -31.33
N SER A 205 -2.99 6.23 -31.20
CA SER A 205 -2.35 7.18 -32.11
C SER A 205 -2.28 6.66 -33.55
N LYS A 206 -2.17 5.34 -33.75
CA LYS A 206 -2.17 4.72 -35.09
C LYS A 206 -3.58 4.49 -35.67
N ARG A 207 -4.55 4.07 -34.85
CA ARG A 207 -5.89 3.67 -35.31
C ARG A 207 -6.94 4.78 -35.29
N ALA A 208 -6.88 5.70 -34.33
CA ALA A 208 -7.97 6.65 -34.06
C ALA A 208 -7.74 8.06 -34.63
N GLY A 209 -6.78 8.23 -35.55
CA GLY A 209 -6.57 9.51 -36.22
C GLY A 209 -6.12 10.66 -35.31
N PHE A 210 -5.64 10.37 -34.08
CA PHE A 210 -5.05 11.35 -33.15
C PHE A 210 -3.78 11.96 -33.76
N ARG A 211 -3.95 12.90 -34.70
CA ARG A 211 -2.90 13.70 -35.29
C ARG A 211 -2.43 14.72 -34.24
N LYS A 212 -1.12 15.01 -34.21
CA LYS A 212 -0.48 15.93 -33.24
C LYS A 212 -1.23 17.27 -33.05
N ASN A 213 -1.92 17.73 -34.08
CA ASN A 213 -2.63 19.01 -34.11
C ASN A 213 -3.97 19.00 -33.35
N GLU A 214 -4.51 17.83 -32.98
CA GLU A 214 -5.81 17.71 -32.27
C GLU A 214 -5.66 17.40 -30.76
N ILE A 215 -4.44 17.14 -30.30
CA ILE A 215 -4.15 16.78 -28.90
C ILE A 215 -4.22 18.02 -28.01
N PHE A 216 -3.71 19.15 -28.51
CA PHE A 216 -3.64 20.41 -27.79
C PHE A 216 -4.85 21.29 -28.11
N ILE A 217 -5.31 22.07 -27.13
CA ILE A 217 -6.30 23.14 -27.36
C ILE A 217 -5.73 24.09 -28.44
N GLU A 218 -6.55 24.65 -29.32
CA GLU A 218 -6.10 25.72 -30.23
C GLU A 218 -5.56 26.88 -29.39
N GLY A 219 -4.27 27.20 -29.54
CA GLY A 219 -3.55 28.14 -28.65
C GLY A 219 -2.88 27.50 -27.42
N ALA A 220 -3.01 26.19 -27.20
CA ALA A 220 -2.13 25.36 -26.35
C ALA A 220 -0.94 24.78 -27.12
N ILE A 221 -0.58 25.44 -28.22
CA ILE A 221 0.81 25.87 -28.33
C ILE A 221 1.03 26.72 -27.08
N VAL A 222 1.45 26.10 -25.97
CA VAL A 222 2.22 26.89 -25.02
C VAL A 222 3.25 27.53 -25.92
N ARG A 223 3.31 28.87 -25.91
CA ARG A 223 4.53 29.54 -26.28
C ARG A 223 5.62 28.84 -25.46
N GLY A 224 6.18 27.74 -26.00
CA GLY A 224 7.54 27.38 -25.72
C GLY A 224 8.24 28.70 -25.90
N ASP A 225 9.00 29.08 -24.89
CA ASP A 225 9.70 30.33 -24.93
C ASP A 225 10.32 30.41 -26.33
N PHE A 226 9.81 31.27 -27.22
CA PHE A 226 10.34 31.35 -28.58
C PHE A 226 11.80 31.85 -28.51
N HIS A 227 12.23 32.23 -27.30
CA HIS A 227 13.57 32.54 -26.86
C HIS A 227 14.35 31.33 -26.30
N ASP A 228 13.77 30.11 -26.25
CA ASP A 228 14.50 28.89 -25.93
C ASP A 228 15.33 28.50 -27.15
N GLU A 229 16.65 28.51 -26.98
CA GLU A 229 17.61 28.20 -28.03
C GLU A 229 17.44 26.76 -28.55
N ASP A 230 16.82 25.90 -27.73
CA ASP A 230 16.52 24.51 -28.03
C ASP A 230 15.13 24.30 -28.66
N TYR A 231 14.46 25.38 -29.09
CA TYR A 231 13.19 25.27 -29.82
C TYR A 231 13.39 24.51 -31.15
N PRO A 232 12.58 23.47 -31.41
CA PRO A 232 12.84 22.51 -32.49
C PRO A 232 12.61 23.05 -33.91
N ASP A 233 11.90 24.19 -34.04
CA ASP A 233 11.62 24.82 -35.34
C ASP A 233 12.38 26.16 -35.47
N GLU A 234 13.35 26.19 -36.37
CA GLU A 234 14.22 27.36 -36.61
C GLU A 234 13.47 28.60 -37.09
N ARG A 235 12.32 28.42 -37.76
CA ARG A 235 11.52 29.52 -38.34
C ARG A 235 10.73 30.30 -37.30
N LEU A 236 10.54 29.72 -36.11
CA LEU A 236 9.76 30.29 -35.01
C LEU A 236 10.65 30.84 -33.88
N ARG A 237 11.98 30.79 -34.02
CA ARG A 237 12.93 31.37 -33.06
C ARG A 237 12.77 32.90 -33.02
N CYS A 238 12.42 33.43 -31.86
CA CYS A 238 12.34 34.86 -31.61
C CYS A 238 13.68 35.37 -31.05
N GLY A 239 14.26 36.42 -31.66
CA GLY A 239 15.51 37.05 -31.21
C GLY A 239 15.40 37.87 -29.90
N CYS A 240 14.33 37.72 -29.12
CA CYS A 240 14.10 38.57 -27.95
C CYS A 240 14.75 38.01 -26.66
N ARG A 241 15.84 38.67 -26.28
CA ARG A 241 16.77 38.46 -25.16
C ARG A 241 16.19 38.63 -23.74
N ARG A 242 14.90 38.32 -23.48
CA ARG A 242 14.16 38.88 -22.31
C ARG A 242 14.07 37.96 -21.08
N ASN A 243 14.22 36.64 -21.21
CA ASN A 243 14.24 35.72 -20.04
C ASN A 243 15.55 35.84 -19.23
N PHE A 244 15.43 35.77 -17.90
CA PHE A 244 16.54 35.93 -16.96
C PHE A 244 17.65 34.89 -17.20
N GLY A 245 17.31 33.62 -17.42
CA GLY A 245 18.24 32.55 -17.74
C GLY A 245 19.06 32.85 -19.00
N ASN A 246 18.42 33.34 -20.04
CA ASN A 246 19.08 33.67 -21.31
C ASN A 246 19.88 34.98 -21.23
N ARG A 247 19.43 35.97 -20.43
CA ARG A 247 20.22 37.18 -20.14
C ARG A 247 21.51 36.83 -19.40
N VAL A 248 21.46 35.88 -18.46
CA VAL A 248 22.63 35.39 -17.73
C VAL A 248 23.52 34.56 -18.66
N ALA A 249 22.97 33.69 -19.51
CA ALA A 249 23.74 32.89 -20.46
C ALA A 249 24.51 33.73 -21.49
N VAL A 250 23.91 34.84 -21.93
CA VAL A 250 24.57 35.79 -22.84
C VAL A 250 25.64 36.62 -22.12
N ARG A 251 25.43 36.98 -20.85
CA ARG A 251 26.36 37.81 -20.07
C ARG A 251 27.48 37.02 -19.41
N THR A 252 27.33 35.71 -19.25
CA THR A 252 28.24 34.90 -18.45
C THR A 252 28.37 33.49 -19.05
N GLY A 253 29.61 33.06 -19.35
CA GLY A 253 29.90 31.70 -19.82
C GLY A 253 29.90 30.62 -18.72
N ASN A 254 29.69 31.00 -17.45
CA ASN A 254 29.68 30.09 -16.32
C ASN A 254 28.36 29.30 -16.26
N LYS A 255 28.45 28.00 -16.57
CA LYS A 255 27.31 27.06 -16.59
C LYS A 255 26.54 27.00 -15.27
N PHE A 256 27.20 27.21 -14.13
CA PHE A 256 26.55 27.18 -12.82
C PHE A 256 25.57 28.34 -12.62
N LEU A 257 25.95 29.56 -13.05
CA LEU A 257 25.08 30.74 -12.97
C LEU A 257 23.89 30.63 -13.93
N ILE A 258 24.10 30.05 -15.12
CA ILE A 258 23.03 29.74 -16.08
C ILE A 258 22.05 28.74 -15.46
N PHE A 259 22.57 27.70 -14.82
CA PHE A 259 21.77 26.70 -14.11
C PHE A 259 20.90 27.31 -13.00
N LEU A 260 21.47 28.15 -12.13
CA LEU A 260 20.70 28.80 -11.06
C LEU A 260 19.63 29.74 -11.65
N ALA A 261 19.99 30.51 -12.68
CA ALA A 261 19.06 31.42 -13.34
C ALA A 261 17.88 30.66 -13.96
N LYS A 262 18.14 29.59 -14.73
CA LYS A 262 17.09 28.72 -15.30
C LYS A 262 16.24 28.02 -14.23
N SER A 263 16.84 27.61 -13.11
CA SER A 263 16.12 27.00 -11.99
C SER A 263 15.17 28.00 -11.31
N SER A 264 15.63 29.24 -11.08
CA SER A 264 14.85 30.31 -10.44
C SER A 264 13.61 30.70 -11.24
N GLU A 265 13.68 30.65 -12.58
CA GLU A 265 12.54 30.92 -13.46
C GLU A 265 11.42 29.89 -13.32
N MET A 266 11.74 28.65 -12.94
CA MET A 266 10.76 27.57 -12.75
C MET A 266 10.16 27.56 -11.34
N LEU A 267 10.85 28.17 -10.36
CA LEU A 267 10.46 28.16 -8.95
C LEU A 267 9.05 28.70 -8.72
N TRP A 268 8.75 29.89 -9.24
CA TRP A 268 7.46 30.54 -9.01
C TRP A 268 6.30 29.90 -9.81
N PRO A 269 6.43 29.67 -11.13
CA PRO A 269 5.33 29.11 -11.92
C PRO A 269 4.92 27.71 -11.47
N VAL A 270 5.86 26.87 -11.03
CA VAL A 270 5.58 25.50 -10.56
C VAL A 270 5.20 25.50 -9.08
N GLY A 271 5.91 26.26 -8.25
CA GLY A 271 5.72 26.30 -6.79
C GLY A 271 4.31 26.69 -6.38
N LYS A 272 3.69 27.67 -7.06
CA LYS A 272 2.30 28.07 -6.75
C LYS A 272 1.28 26.93 -6.91
N TYR A 273 1.47 26.02 -7.88
CA TYR A 273 0.57 24.88 -8.07
C TYR A 273 0.85 23.77 -7.06
N VAL A 274 2.12 23.60 -6.66
CA VAL A 274 2.50 22.67 -5.59
C VAL A 274 1.86 23.08 -4.27
N ILE A 275 1.93 24.36 -3.90
CA ILE A 275 1.29 24.89 -2.69
C ILE A 275 -0.21 24.61 -2.69
N VAL A 276 -0.90 24.91 -3.80
CA VAL A 276 -2.34 24.64 -3.91
C VAL A 276 -2.64 23.14 -3.80
N GLY A 277 -1.82 22.29 -4.42
CA GLY A 277 -1.95 20.84 -4.32
C GLY A 277 -1.83 20.31 -2.90
N VAL A 278 -0.84 20.79 -2.14
CA VAL A 278 -0.63 20.43 -0.73
C VAL A 278 -1.81 20.90 0.13
N VAL A 279 -2.27 22.14 -0.07
CA VAL A 279 -3.43 22.68 0.67
C VAL A 279 -4.68 21.83 0.43
N VAL A 280 -4.97 21.49 -0.83
CA VAL A 280 -6.14 20.65 -1.16
C VAL A 280 -5.97 19.23 -0.61
N GLY A 281 -4.77 18.65 -0.72
CA GLY A 281 -4.44 17.32 -0.20
C GLY A 281 -4.69 17.21 1.31
N ALA A 282 -4.11 18.14 2.09
CA ALA A 282 -4.25 18.17 3.54
C ALA A 282 -5.72 18.34 4.00
N VAL A 283 -6.51 19.15 3.27
CA VAL A 283 -7.95 19.29 3.55
C VAL A 283 -8.68 17.98 3.31
N VAL A 284 -8.45 17.34 2.16
CA VAL A 284 -9.11 16.07 1.84
C VAL A 284 -8.72 14.98 2.83
N GLU A 285 -7.44 14.85 3.17
CA GLU A 285 -6.93 13.84 4.11
C GLU A 285 -7.53 14.01 5.52
N ARG A 286 -7.66 15.26 6.01
CA ARG A 286 -8.23 15.55 7.33
C ARG A 286 -9.73 15.25 7.43
N TYR A 287 -10.49 15.58 6.39
CA TYR A 287 -11.95 15.45 6.40
C TYR A 287 -12.46 14.14 5.79
N MET A 288 -11.56 13.20 5.48
CA MET A 288 -11.91 11.90 4.94
C MET A 288 -12.51 10.99 6.05
N PRO A 289 -13.78 10.54 5.92
CA PRO A 289 -14.39 9.69 6.95
C PRO A 289 -13.73 8.31 6.98
N LYS A 290 -13.35 7.85 8.18
CA LYS A 290 -12.71 6.53 8.34
C LYS A 290 -13.68 5.38 8.04
N GLU A 291 -14.97 5.60 8.28
CA GLU A 291 -16.06 4.64 8.05
C GLU A 291 -16.21 4.25 6.58
N TRP A 292 -15.92 5.19 5.66
CA TRP A 292 -15.92 4.91 4.23
C TRP A 292 -14.82 3.92 3.87
N VAL A 293 -13.63 4.14 4.44
CA VAL A 293 -12.47 3.28 4.24
C VAL A 293 -12.79 1.86 4.71
N TYR A 294 -13.31 1.69 5.92
CA TYR A 294 -13.62 0.35 6.44
C TYR A 294 -14.69 -0.39 5.62
N ARG A 295 -15.72 0.30 5.11
CA ARG A 295 -16.75 -0.33 4.28
C ARG A 295 -16.23 -0.81 2.92
N PHE A 296 -15.38 -0.02 2.27
CA PHE A 296 -14.86 -0.35 0.94
C PHE A 296 -13.62 -1.27 0.98
N PHE A 297 -12.91 -1.38 2.09
CA PHE A 297 -11.72 -2.26 2.18
C PHE A 297 -11.99 -3.60 2.90
N GLY A 298 -13.12 -3.73 3.61
CA GLY A 298 -13.52 -4.95 4.30
C GLY A 298 -14.47 -5.89 3.52
N GLN A 299 -15.04 -5.44 2.40
CA GLN A 299 -15.92 -6.27 1.56
C GLN A 299 -15.12 -7.10 0.55
N LYS A 300 -15.41 -8.41 0.46
CA LYS A 300 -14.71 -9.37 -0.41
C LYS A 300 -15.47 -9.66 -1.71
N ASP A 301 -15.97 -8.62 -2.37
CA ASP A 301 -16.72 -8.73 -3.61
C ASP A 301 -15.89 -8.29 -4.82
N ALA A 302 -16.00 -8.99 -5.96
CA ALA A 302 -15.30 -8.58 -7.18
C ALA A 302 -15.71 -7.18 -7.65
N LEU A 303 -16.95 -6.75 -7.36
CA LEU A 303 -17.43 -5.39 -7.66
C LEU A 303 -16.80 -4.32 -6.75
N ASN A 304 -16.27 -4.72 -5.59
CA ASN A 304 -15.66 -3.79 -4.65
C ASN A 304 -14.43 -3.10 -5.25
N ILE A 305 -13.63 -3.81 -6.05
CA ILE A 305 -12.48 -3.23 -6.79
C ILE A 305 -12.94 -2.09 -7.70
N VAL A 306 -14.10 -2.22 -8.34
CA VAL A 306 -14.67 -1.15 -9.19
C VAL A 306 -15.09 0.04 -8.33
N TRP A 307 -15.80 -0.20 -7.24
CA TRP A 307 -16.23 0.86 -6.34
C TRP A 307 -15.06 1.61 -5.73
N VAL A 308 -14.02 0.91 -5.28
CA VAL A 308 -12.78 1.50 -4.74
C VAL A 308 -12.04 2.30 -5.80
N THR A 309 -11.95 1.77 -7.02
CA THR A 309 -11.31 2.50 -8.13
C THR A 309 -12.07 3.79 -8.45
N LEU A 310 -13.40 3.74 -8.54
CA LEU A 310 -14.23 4.92 -8.80
C LEU A 310 -14.19 5.92 -7.63
N ALA A 311 -14.17 5.42 -6.39
CA ALA A 311 -14.05 6.25 -5.19
C ALA A 311 -12.67 6.90 -5.09
N SER A 312 -11.61 6.25 -5.58
CA SER A 312 -10.26 6.82 -5.56
C SER A 312 -10.13 8.09 -6.41
N VAL A 313 -10.99 8.26 -7.42
CA VAL A 313 -11.00 9.42 -8.33
C VAL A 313 -11.29 10.72 -7.57
N PRO A 314 -12.42 10.90 -6.86
CA PRO A 314 -12.68 12.10 -6.07
C PRO A 314 -11.82 12.21 -4.81
N MET A 315 -11.18 11.13 -4.37
CA MET A 315 -10.35 11.15 -3.16
C MET A 315 -8.99 11.83 -3.37
N PHE A 316 -8.56 12.02 -4.62
CA PHE A 316 -7.43 12.87 -5.00
C PHE A 316 -6.15 12.66 -4.16
N LEU A 317 -5.79 11.39 -3.99
CA LEU A 317 -4.74 11.02 -3.04
C LEU A 317 -3.34 11.20 -3.61
N HIS A 318 -2.43 11.65 -2.74
CA HIS A 318 -1.02 11.60 -3.04
C HIS A 318 -0.47 10.17 -2.90
N GLN A 319 0.57 9.83 -3.65
CA GLN A 319 1.21 8.51 -3.59
C GLN A 319 1.77 8.12 -2.22
N ILE A 320 2.14 9.12 -1.40
CA ILE A 320 2.60 8.92 -0.01
C ILE A 320 1.38 8.58 0.86
N SER A 321 0.36 9.45 0.87
CA SER A 321 -0.90 9.27 1.62
C SER A 321 -1.60 7.94 1.30
N ALA A 322 -1.57 7.49 0.05
CA ALA A 322 -2.14 6.19 -0.32
C ALA A 322 -1.48 5.02 0.43
N SER A 323 -0.18 5.09 0.73
CA SER A 323 0.55 4.04 1.45
C SER A 323 0.24 4.08 2.95
N SER A 324 0.27 5.28 3.54
CA SER A 324 -0.02 5.47 4.96
C SER A 324 -1.46 5.08 5.30
N ILE A 325 -2.43 5.52 4.49
CA ILE A 325 -3.84 5.13 4.66
C ILE A 325 -3.98 3.61 4.65
N ILE A 326 -3.40 2.91 3.68
CA ILE A 326 -3.50 1.45 3.60
C ILE A 326 -2.79 0.77 4.78
N TYR A 327 -1.68 1.32 5.28
CA TYR A 327 -1.04 0.83 6.51
C TYR A 327 -1.97 0.94 7.73
N HIS A 328 -2.60 2.10 7.94
CA HIS A 328 -3.56 2.30 9.03
C HIS A 328 -4.78 1.38 8.90
N VAL A 329 -5.27 1.16 7.68
CA VAL A 329 -6.41 0.27 7.40
C VAL A 329 -6.02 -1.19 7.64
N LYS A 330 -4.82 -1.61 7.22
CA LYS A 330 -4.30 -2.95 7.50
C LYS A 330 -4.23 -3.23 8.99
N GLY A 331 -3.78 -2.25 9.79
CA GLY A 331 -3.76 -2.36 11.26
C GLY A 331 -5.17 -2.41 11.87
N ALA A 332 -6.09 -1.58 11.39
CA ALA A 332 -7.44 -1.48 11.94
C ALA A 332 -8.43 -2.55 11.46
N LEU A 333 -8.16 -3.23 10.35
CA LEU A 333 -8.88 -4.42 9.88
C LEU A 333 -8.19 -5.73 10.32
N ASP A 334 -7.22 -5.66 11.24
CA ASP A 334 -6.47 -6.82 11.72
C ASP A 334 -5.93 -7.72 10.61
N GLY A 335 -5.48 -7.10 9.51
CA GLY A 335 -4.92 -7.79 8.35
C GLY A 335 -5.92 -8.27 7.30
N THR A 336 -7.25 -8.22 7.50
CA THR A 336 -8.24 -8.74 6.53
C THR A 336 -8.52 -7.82 5.34
N LEU A 337 -7.51 -7.10 4.87
CA LEU A 337 -7.60 -6.15 3.77
C LEU A 337 -7.76 -6.87 2.43
N ASP A 338 -8.78 -6.52 1.64
CA ASP A 338 -8.86 -6.99 0.25
C ASP A 338 -7.68 -6.43 -0.55
N GLY A 339 -6.75 -7.31 -0.93
CA GLY A 339 -5.51 -6.91 -1.59
C GLY A 339 -5.73 -6.28 -2.96
N GLY A 340 -6.72 -6.74 -3.72
CA GLY A 340 -7.10 -6.17 -5.01
C GLY A 340 -7.64 -4.75 -4.86
N ALA A 341 -8.53 -4.52 -3.89
CA ALA A 341 -9.04 -3.20 -3.55
C ALA A 341 -7.91 -2.26 -3.08
N ALA A 342 -7.03 -2.74 -2.20
CA ALA A 342 -5.87 -1.98 -1.73
C ALA A 342 -4.95 -1.55 -2.89
N LEU A 343 -4.65 -2.47 -3.81
CA LEU A 343 -3.82 -2.16 -4.97
C LEU A 343 -4.53 -1.19 -5.93
N ALA A 344 -5.84 -1.37 -6.15
CA ALA A 344 -6.65 -0.46 -6.95
C ALA A 344 -6.61 0.97 -6.40
N PHE A 345 -6.68 1.11 -5.08
CA PHE A 345 -6.56 2.40 -4.40
C PHE A 345 -5.16 3.01 -4.52
N MET A 346 -4.11 2.20 -4.31
CA MET A 346 -2.71 2.64 -4.39
C MET A 346 -2.30 3.08 -5.80
N ILE A 347 -2.94 2.57 -6.84
CA ILE A 347 -2.69 2.95 -8.24
C ILE A 347 -3.66 4.05 -8.70
N GLY A 348 -4.96 3.84 -8.48
CA GLY A 348 -6.03 4.73 -8.94
C GLY A 348 -5.94 6.12 -8.34
N GLY A 349 -5.72 6.24 -7.03
CA GLY A 349 -5.66 7.53 -6.34
C GLY A 349 -4.58 8.46 -6.92
N PRO A 350 -3.29 8.07 -6.91
CA PRO A 350 -2.21 8.96 -7.34
C PRO A 350 -2.27 9.37 -8.81
N VAL A 351 -2.74 8.48 -9.70
CA VAL A 351 -2.82 8.76 -11.14
C VAL A 351 -3.99 9.68 -11.46
N THR A 352 -5.05 9.66 -10.65
CA THR A 352 -6.24 10.51 -10.82
C THR A 352 -6.22 11.78 -9.97
N ALA A 353 -5.09 12.07 -9.32
CA ALA A 353 -4.93 13.21 -8.43
C ALA A 353 -5.29 14.57 -9.08
N VAL A 354 -5.93 15.44 -8.30
CA VAL A 354 -6.39 16.79 -8.66
C VAL A 354 -5.33 17.59 -9.44
N PRO A 355 -4.07 17.72 -8.95
CA PRO A 355 -3.11 18.59 -9.61
C PRO A 355 -2.81 18.13 -11.03
N THR A 356 -2.77 16.81 -11.26
CA THR A 356 -2.62 16.20 -12.57
C THR A 356 -3.83 16.51 -13.45
N MET A 357 -5.05 16.33 -12.93
CA MET A 357 -6.30 16.55 -13.66
C MET A 357 -6.49 18.01 -14.10
N VAL A 358 -6.27 18.96 -13.18
CA VAL A 358 -6.35 20.40 -13.44
C VAL A 358 -5.39 20.75 -14.57
N LEU A 359 -4.16 20.25 -14.49
CA LEU A 359 -3.12 20.53 -15.46
C LEU A 359 -3.49 19.98 -16.85
N PHE A 360 -4.02 18.75 -16.91
CA PHE A 360 -4.52 18.17 -18.15
C PHE A 360 -5.65 19.02 -18.75
N TRP A 361 -6.61 19.45 -17.93
CA TRP A 361 -7.74 20.26 -18.38
C TRP A 361 -7.30 21.62 -18.93
N THR A 362 -6.24 22.22 -18.38
CA THR A 362 -5.69 23.49 -18.88
C THR A 362 -4.92 23.38 -20.19
N PHE A 363 -4.24 22.25 -20.46
CA PHE A 363 -3.32 22.14 -21.61
C PHE A 363 -3.86 21.30 -22.77
N PHE A 364 -4.67 20.29 -22.47
CA PHE A 364 -5.17 19.36 -23.48
C PHE A 364 -6.65 19.57 -23.75
N ARG A 365 -7.10 19.22 -24.96
CA ARG A 365 -8.53 19.23 -25.26
C ARG A 365 -9.27 18.25 -24.33
N LYS A 366 -10.52 18.54 -24.00
CA LYS A 366 -11.38 17.67 -23.17
C LYS A 366 -11.35 16.20 -23.60
N ARG A 367 -11.23 15.93 -24.91
CA ARG A 367 -11.08 14.57 -25.46
C ARG A 367 -9.87 13.81 -24.91
N VAL A 368 -8.71 14.46 -24.81
CA VAL A 368 -7.47 13.86 -24.28
C VAL A 368 -7.55 13.68 -22.78
N PHE A 369 -8.19 14.60 -22.07
CA PHE A 369 -8.46 14.45 -20.64
C PHE A 369 -9.30 13.19 -20.35
N PHE A 370 -10.44 13.03 -21.04
CA PHE A 370 -11.27 11.84 -20.86
C PHE A 370 -10.56 10.56 -21.31
N LEU A 371 -9.72 10.65 -22.35
CA LEU A 371 -8.87 9.54 -22.76
C LEU A 371 -7.92 9.13 -21.64
N TYR A 372 -7.15 10.08 -21.09
CA TYR A 372 -6.25 9.84 -19.97
C TYR A 372 -7.00 9.16 -18.82
N MET A 373 -8.12 9.74 -18.38
CA MET A 373 -8.94 9.17 -17.30
C MET A 373 -9.41 7.75 -17.60
N SER A 374 -9.90 7.48 -18.82
CA SER A 374 -10.34 6.15 -19.20
C SER A 374 -9.21 5.12 -19.21
N VAL A 375 -8.02 5.49 -19.67
CA VAL A 375 -6.82 4.63 -19.65
C VAL A 375 -6.37 4.37 -18.22
N CYS A 376 -6.39 5.39 -17.37
CA CYS A 376 -6.01 5.28 -15.98
C CYS A 376 -6.98 4.37 -15.20
N LEU A 377 -8.29 4.56 -15.36
CA LEU A 377 -9.30 3.72 -14.74
C LEU A 377 -9.24 2.27 -15.24
N ALA A 378 -9.21 2.08 -16.56
CA ALA A 378 -9.15 0.75 -17.14
C ALA A 378 -7.86 0.01 -16.76
N GLY A 379 -6.72 0.71 -16.73
CA GLY A 379 -5.44 0.13 -16.32
C GLY A 379 -5.40 -0.21 -14.85
N THR A 380 -5.93 0.64 -13.97
CA THR A 380 -6.06 0.33 -12.53
C THR A 380 -6.93 -0.90 -12.31
N LEU A 381 -8.11 -0.98 -12.95
CA LEU A 381 -8.97 -2.16 -12.87
C LEU A 381 -8.27 -3.41 -13.39
N LEU A 382 -7.62 -3.31 -14.55
CA LEU A 382 -6.90 -4.43 -15.15
C LEU A 382 -5.82 -4.96 -14.21
N ILE A 383 -5.01 -4.08 -13.63
CA ILE A 383 -3.94 -4.46 -12.72
C ILE A 383 -4.50 -5.03 -11.43
N ALA A 384 -5.52 -4.40 -10.84
CA ALA A 384 -6.13 -4.86 -9.59
C ALA A 384 -6.83 -6.22 -9.75
N TYR A 385 -7.58 -6.44 -10.83
CA TYR A 385 -8.19 -7.73 -11.13
C TYR A 385 -7.15 -8.78 -11.50
N THR A 386 -6.09 -8.41 -12.23
CA THR A 386 -5.01 -9.35 -12.53
C THR A 386 -4.28 -9.75 -11.27
N PHE A 387 -4.02 -8.80 -10.37
CA PHE A 387 -3.44 -9.07 -9.06
C PHE A 387 -4.36 -9.98 -8.24
N GLN A 388 -5.66 -9.65 -8.17
CA GLN A 388 -6.63 -10.52 -7.51
C GLN A 388 -6.59 -11.91 -8.16
N PHE A 389 -6.72 -12.04 -9.47
CA PHE A 389 -6.73 -13.35 -10.12
C PHE A 389 -5.43 -14.17 -9.91
N LEU A 390 -4.26 -13.53 -9.96
CA LEU A 390 -2.97 -14.21 -9.84
C LEU A 390 -2.60 -14.55 -8.39
N PHE A 391 -3.01 -13.73 -7.42
CA PHE A 391 -2.61 -13.87 -6.02
C PHE A 391 -3.76 -14.30 -5.10
N PHE A 392 -5.01 -14.25 -5.56
CA PHE A 392 -6.18 -14.74 -4.83
C PHE A 392 -6.29 -16.26 -5.00
N VAL A 393 -5.58 -16.96 -4.13
CA VAL A 393 -6.15 -18.13 -3.48
C VAL A 393 -7.16 -17.60 -2.46
N PRO A 394 -8.43 -18.03 -2.46
CA PRO A 394 -9.40 -17.57 -1.48
C PRO A 394 -8.88 -17.87 -0.05
N GLY A 395 -8.56 -16.81 0.70
CA GLY A 395 -8.21 -16.92 2.12
C GLY A 395 -6.72 -16.92 2.48
N VAL A 396 -5.79 -16.75 1.52
CA VAL A 396 -4.37 -16.62 1.86
C VAL A 396 -4.06 -15.18 2.26
N ASP A 397 -4.07 -14.92 3.57
CA ASP A 397 -3.42 -13.75 4.15
C ASP A 397 -1.91 -13.86 3.88
N LEU A 398 -1.41 -13.17 2.85
CA LEU A 398 0.04 -12.99 2.60
C LEU A 398 0.78 -12.34 3.80
N GLY A 399 0.06 -11.83 4.80
CA GLY A 399 0.61 -11.25 6.02
C GLY A 399 0.46 -12.08 7.29
N ASN A 400 -0.21 -13.25 7.27
CA ASN A 400 -0.43 -13.98 8.52
C ASN A 400 0.85 -14.67 9.00
N PRO A 401 1.36 -14.37 10.21
CA PRO A 401 2.60 -14.96 10.72
C PRO A 401 2.57 -16.49 10.79
N LEU A 402 1.38 -17.10 10.96
CA LEU A 402 1.23 -18.55 11.02
C LEU A 402 1.48 -19.24 9.67
N LEU A 403 1.13 -18.61 8.55
CA LEU A 403 1.21 -19.19 7.21
C LEU A 403 2.47 -18.77 6.44
N LYS A 404 3.42 -18.12 7.11
CA LYS A 404 4.64 -17.62 6.48
C LYS A 404 5.47 -18.77 5.90
N GLY A 405 5.65 -18.76 4.58
CA GLY A 405 6.41 -19.79 3.86
C GLY A 405 5.70 -21.15 3.74
N VAL A 406 4.39 -21.20 4.03
CA VAL A 406 3.57 -22.42 3.98
C VAL A 406 2.78 -22.41 2.67
N GLY A 407 3.08 -23.34 1.76
CA GLY A 407 2.39 -23.44 0.46
C GLY A 407 1.10 -24.25 0.52
N THR A 408 1.12 -25.37 1.26
CA THR A 408 0.01 -26.31 1.39
C THR A 408 -0.05 -26.87 2.81
N LEU A 409 -1.25 -27.11 3.36
CA LEU A 409 -1.39 -27.78 4.65
C LEU A 409 -2.11 -29.11 4.47
N SER A 410 -1.57 -30.14 5.14
CA SER A 410 -2.08 -31.51 5.07
C SER A 410 -2.48 -31.99 6.46
N GLY A 411 -3.51 -32.82 6.56
CA GLY A 411 -3.99 -33.26 7.87
C GLY A 411 -5.33 -34.00 7.89
N GLY A 412 -5.93 -34.26 6.71
CA GLY A 412 -7.19 -34.99 6.59
C GLY A 412 -8.39 -34.15 7.02
N ASN A 413 -9.36 -34.80 7.67
CA ASN A 413 -10.60 -34.18 8.09
C ASN A 413 -10.37 -33.07 9.13
N SER A 414 -11.12 -31.99 8.99
CA SER A 414 -11.07 -30.83 9.90
C SER A 414 -12.42 -30.62 10.57
N ARG A 415 -12.42 -30.14 11.82
CA ARG A 415 -13.63 -29.64 12.48
C ARG A 415 -13.95 -28.21 12.03
N ILE A 416 -15.21 -27.80 12.15
CA ILE A 416 -15.61 -26.41 11.86
C ILE A 416 -15.41 -25.58 13.13
N ILE A 417 -14.61 -24.52 13.04
CA ILE A 417 -14.49 -23.53 14.11
C ILE A 417 -15.61 -22.50 13.97
N ARG A 418 -16.35 -22.27 15.05
CA ARG A 418 -17.26 -21.14 15.20
C ARG A 418 -16.66 -20.11 16.15
N LYS A 419 -16.69 -18.86 15.72
CA LYS A 419 -16.28 -17.67 16.48
C LYS A 419 -17.50 -17.02 17.14
N HIS A 420 -17.38 -16.72 18.42
CA HIS A 420 -18.39 -16.02 19.23
C HIS A 420 -17.88 -14.72 19.84
N ASP A 421 -16.55 -14.57 20.01
CA ASP A 421 -15.91 -13.37 20.58
C ASP A 421 -15.20 -12.57 19.49
N PRO A 422 -15.33 -11.24 19.43
CA PRO A 422 -14.68 -10.39 18.41
C PRO A 422 -13.15 -10.50 18.38
N ASN A 423 -12.48 -10.79 19.50
CA ASN A 423 -11.02 -10.87 19.64
C ASN A 423 -10.42 -12.14 19.03
N VAL A 424 -11.26 -13.10 18.61
CA VAL A 424 -10.81 -14.28 17.89
C VAL A 424 -10.58 -13.94 16.41
N ARG A 425 -9.43 -14.28 15.86
CA ARG A 425 -9.14 -14.19 14.42
C ARG A 425 -9.24 -15.57 13.82
N MET A 426 -9.82 -15.69 12.63
CA MET A 426 -9.91 -16.96 11.90
C MET A 426 -9.05 -16.88 10.65
N VAL A 427 -8.30 -17.94 10.40
CA VAL A 427 -7.37 -18.10 9.29
C VAL A 427 -7.75 -19.39 8.61
N ILE A 428 -8.03 -19.32 7.32
CA ILE A 428 -8.30 -20.52 6.52
C ILE A 428 -6.95 -21.02 6.01
N ASP A 429 -6.75 -22.34 6.02
CA ASP A 429 -5.52 -22.91 5.47
C ASP A 429 -5.39 -22.60 3.96
N PRO A 430 -4.16 -22.61 3.40
CA PRO A 430 -3.95 -22.31 1.99
C PRO A 430 -4.69 -23.21 1.00
N ALA A 431 -5.13 -24.39 1.43
CA ALA A 431 -5.90 -25.33 0.62
C ALA A 431 -7.42 -25.13 0.75
N GLY A 432 -7.88 -24.22 1.62
CA GLY A 432 -9.29 -24.00 1.92
C GLY A 432 -9.94 -25.10 2.76
N LYS A 433 -9.15 -26.00 3.38
CA LYS A 433 -9.66 -27.25 3.98
C LYS A 433 -9.73 -27.22 5.50
N GLY A 434 -8.72 -26.64 6.16
CA GLY A 434 -8.67 -26.47 7.62
C GLY A 434 -8.93 -25.03 8.06
N ILE A 435 -9.54 -24.87 9.24
CA ILE A 435 -9.69 -23.57 9.90
C ILE A 435 -8.77 -23.54 11.12
N VAL A 436 -8.00 -22.47 11.21
CA VAL A 436 -7.18 -22.11 12.36
C VAL A 436 -7.79 -20.85 12.96
N ALA A 437 -7.83 -20.75 14.28
CA ALA A 437 -8.20 -19.51 14.94
C ALA A 437 -7.11 -19.09 15.91
N THR A 438 -6.95 -17.79 16.10
CA THR A 438 -6.07 -17.23 17.11
C THR A 438 -6.86 -16.30 18.01
N TYR A 439 -6.50 -16.28 19.28
CA TYR A 439 -6.99 -15.32 20.25
C TYR A 439 -5.75 -14.60 20.79
N ALA A 440 -5.71 -13.28 20.61
CA ALA A 440 -4.67 -12.42 21.16
C ALA A 440 -5.37 -11.19 21.75
N ASN A 441 -4.99 -10.81 22.97
CA ASN A 441 -5.56 -9.65 23.66
C ASN A 441 -4.43 -8.79 24.22
N ASP A 442 -4.03 -7.78 23.44
CA ASP A 442 -2.94 -6.85 23.77
C ASP A 442 -3.29 -5.92 24.96
N VAL A 443 -4.57 -5.84 25.35
CA VAL A 443 -5.06 -4.89 26.35
C VAL A 443 -5.05 -5.48 27.77
N ASP A 444 -5.24 -6.80 27.91
CA ASP A 444 -5.42 -7.47 29.21
C ASP A 444 -4.20 -8.27 29.69
N GLY A 445 -3.11 -8.32 28.91
CA GLY A 445 -1.89 -9.05 29.28
C GLY A 445 -2.03 -10.58 29.31
N ARG A 446 -3.10 -11.13 28.73
CA ARG A 446 -3.32 -12.57 28.62
C ARG A 446 -2.49 -13.16 27.48
N GLY A 447 -2.09 -14.42 27.64
CA GLY A 447 -1.27 -15.11 26.64
C GLY A 447 -2.07 -15.45 25.39
N GLY A 448 -1.40 -15.45 24.24
CA GLY A 448 -2.01 -15.84 22.97
C GLY A 448 -2.47 -17.31 22.98
N VAL A 449 -3.61 -17.58 22.35
CA VAL A 449 -4.12 -18.94 22.15
C VAL A 449 -4.29 -19.22 20.67
N VAL A 450 -3.79 -20.38 20.21
CA VAL A 450 -4.03 -20.89 18.86
C VAL A 450 -4.97 -22.08 18.94
N PHE A 451 -5.95 -22.12 18.04
CA PHE A 451 -6.90 -23.22 17.85
C PHE A 451 -6.70 -23.79 16.46
N ASP A 452 -6.38 -25.06 16.35
CA ASP A 452 -6.23 -25.72 15.05
C ASP A 452 -7.21 -26.87 14.93
N ALA A 453 -8.15 -26.80 13.99
CA ALA A 453 -9.21 -27.80 13.88
C ALA A 453 -8.79 -29.10 13.19
N THR A 454 -7.53 -29.23 12.77
CA THR A 454 -7.04 -30.38 11.98
C THR A 454 -5.98 -31.17 12.75
N PRO A 455 -6.36 -32.07 13.67
CA PRO A 455 -5.42 -32.83 14.49
C PRO A 455 -4.44 -33.68 13.68
N GLY A 456 -4.87 -34.23 12.54
CA GLY A 456 -4.03 -35.09 11.71
C GLY A 456 -2.77 -34.42 11.17
N ARG A 457 -2.67 -33.08 11.19
CA ARG A 457 -1.44 -32.38 10.75
C ARG A 457 -0.28 -32.51 11.73
N PHE A 458 -0.59 -32.78 13.00
CA PHE A 458 0.40 -32.87 14.08
C PHE A 458 0.84 -34.31 14.38
N SER A 459 0.27 -35.31 13.67
CA SER A 459 0.54 -36.73 13.91
C SER A 459 1.41 -37.37 12.83
N GLY A 460 2.36 -38.21 13.25
CA GLY A 460 3.09 -39.15 12.39
C GLY A 460 3.77 -38.52 11.17
N ALA A 461 3.69 -39.19 10.02
CA ALA A 461 4.33 -38.75 8.78
C ALA A 461 3.77 -37.44 8.19
N MET A 462 2.58 -37.00 8.63
CA MET A 462 1.98 -35.73 8.17
C MET A 462 2.64 -34.54 8.85
N ALA A 463 3.01 -34.64 10.13
CA ALA A 463 3.80 -33.61 10.81
C ALA A 463 5.18 -33.42 10.15
N ASP A 464 5.73 -34.49 9.57
CA ASP A 464 7.01 -34.49 8.87
C ASP A 464 6.93 -34.00 7.41
N ARG A 465 5.80 -33.49 6.93
CA ARG A 465 5.77 -32.78 5.64
C ARG A 465 6.39 -31.39 5.81
N TYR A 466 7.12 -30.91 4.79
CA TYR A 466 7.85 -29.64 4.86
C TYR A 466 6.97 -28.46 5.28
N ASP A 467 5.83 -28.27 4.61
CA ASP A 467 4.93 -27.15 4.89
C ASP A 467 4.27 -27.26 6.27
N ASN A 468 3.91 -28.48 6.71
CA ASN A 468 3.38 -28.72 8.05
C ASN A 468 4.43 -28.42 9.13
N ARG A 469 5.70 -28.80 8.93
CA ARG A 469 6.79 -28.44 9.86
C ARG A 469 6.95 -26.93 9.96
N GLN A 470 7.00 -26.25 8.82
CA GLN A 470 7.14 -24.78 8.78
C GLN A 470 5.97 -24.11 9.52
N TYR A 471 4.75 -24.59 9.32
CA TYR A 471 3.56 -24.10 10.02
C TYR A 471 3.63 -24.33 11.53
N ILE A 472 4.03 -25.52 11.99
CA ILE A 472 4.16 -25.82 13.43
C ILE A 472 5.26 -24.94 14.07
N VAL A 473 6.37 -24.69 13.36
CA VAL A 473 7.40 -23.72 13.79
C VAL A 473 6.82 -22.31 13.89
N ASN A 474 6.01 -21.88 12.90
CA ASN A 474 5.37 -20.58 12.92
C ASN A 474 4.39 -20.44 14.09
N ILE A 475 3.64 -21.50 14.46
CA ILE A 475 2.80 -21.52 15.66
C ILE A 475 3.65 -21.29 16.91
N ALA A 476 4.74 -22.05 17.08
CA ALA A 476 5.61 -21.93 18.25
C ALA A 476 6.19 -20.51 18.39
N GLN A 477 6.58 -19.90 17.27
CA GLN A 477 7.09 -18.52 17.24
C GLN A 477 6.00 -17.49 17.51
N TRP A 478 4.79 -17.67 16.96
CA TRP A 478 3.67 -16.78 17.19
C TRP A 478 3.23 -16.81 18.66
N LEU A 479 3.11 -18.01 19.24
CA LEU A 479 2.81 -18.21 20.64
C LEU A 479 3.86 -17.56 21.55
N GLU A 480 5.14 -17.67 21.20
CA GLU A 480 6.22 -17.01 21.95
C GLU A 480 6.11 -15.48 21.89
N GLN A 481 5.83 -14.91 20.72
CA GLN A 481 5.69 -13.47 20.54
C GLN A 481 4.47 -12.90 21.28
N ASN A 482 3.43 -13.72 21.45
CA ASN A 482 2.20 -13.38 22.15
C ASN A 482 2.18 -13.95 23.59
N SER A 483 3.35 -14.21 24.16
CA SER A 483 3.52 -14.70 25.54
C SER A 483 4.41 -13.73 26.31
N SER A 484 4.03 -13.43 27.55
CA SER A 484 4.86 -12.68 28.50
C SER A 484 5.56 -13.60 29.50
N SER A 485 5.71 -14.89 29.17
CA SER A 485 6.22 -15.90 30.09
C SER A 485 7.72 -15.73 30.39
N PRO A 486 8.13 -15.79 31.67
CA PRO A 486 9.54 -15.84 32.05
C PRO A 486 10.21 -17.18 31.75
N ALA A 487 9.44 -18.25 31.46
CA ALA A 487 9.96 -19.59 31.16
C ALA A 487 10.49 -19.75 29.72
N GLY A 488 10.36 -18.71 28.88
CA GLY A 488 10.91 -18.64 27.51
C GLY A 488 10.41 -19.76 26.59
N LYS A 489 11.29 -20.17 25.66
CA LYS A 489 11.07 -21.16 24.59
C LYS A 489 10.94 -22.62 25.09
N SER A 490 10.09 -22.87 26.07
CA SER A 490 9.81 -24.20 26.63
C SER A 490 8.37 -24.60 26.31
N ILE A 491 8.20 -25.76 25.67
CA ILE A 491 6.91 -26.27 25.18
C ILE A 491 6.57 -27.58 25.89
N LEU A 492 5.43 -27.62 26.55
CA LEU A 492 4.82 -28.86 27.05
C LEU A 492 3.75 -29.33 26.07
N VAL A 493 3.97 -30.50 25.45
CA VAL A 493 2.98 -31.17 24.61
C VAL A 493 2.26 -32.21 25.45
N TYR A 494 0.96 -32.02 25.65
CA TYR A 494 0.15 -32.86 26.53
C TYR A 494 -0.98 -33.55 25.74
N ALA A 495 -0.91 -34.88 25.67
CA ALA A 495 -1.90 -35.71 24.99
C ALA A 495 -3.00 -36.17 25.97
N LEU A 496 -4.24 -35.70 25.76
CA LEU A 496 -5.41 -36.06 26.58
C LEU A 496 -6.06 -37.38 26.11
N GLY A 497 -5.71 -37.86 24.92
CA GLY A 497 -6.36 -38.96 24.22
C GLY A 497 -5.56 -40.25 24.13
N GLY A 498 -5.70 -41.14 25.11
CA GLY A 498 -5.09 -42.49 25.06
C GLY A 498 -6.06 -43.57 24.58
N GLY A 499 -6.33 -43.66 23.27
CA GLY A 499 -7.14 -44.74 22.66
C GLY A 499 -6.29 -45.91 22.16
N SER A 500 -6.71 -47.13 22.46
CA SER A 500 -6.07 -48.41 22.06
C SER A 500 -6.07 -48.63 20.55
N GLY A 501 -5.03 -48.16 19.87
CA GLY A 501 -4.84 -48.40 18.44
C GLY A 501 -3.82 -47.46 17.82
N GLY A 502 -2.54 -47.62 18.17
CA GLY A 502 -1.41 -47.07 17.41
C GLY A 502 -1.47 -45.57 17.08
N ALA A 503 -2.12 -44.73 17.89
CA ALA A 503 -2.09 -43.29 17.69
C ALA A 503 -0.67 -42.80 18.00
N SER A 504 0.01 -42.38 16.94
CA SER A 504 1.38 -41.86 16.96
C SER A 504 1.51 -40.77 18.00
N ALA A 505 2.61 -40.74 18.76
CA ALA A 505 2.91 -39.63 19.66
C ALA A 505 2.69 -38.28 18.93
N PRO A 506 2.06 -37.29 19.59
CA PRO A 506 1.91 -35.98 18.99
C PRO A 506 3.30 -35.41 18.71
N LEU A 507 3.51 -35.00 17.46
CA LEU A 507 4.79 -34.58 16.85
C LEU A 507 5.77 -35.74 16.57
N GLY A 508 6.21 -35.86 15.31
CA GLY A 508 7.25 -36.80 14.90
C GLY A 508 8.65 -36.37 15.33
N GLU A 509 9.61 -37.31 15.35
CA GLU A 509 11.00 -37.05 15.77
C GLU A 509 11.67 -35.93 14.95
N LYS A 510 11.41 -35.85 13.64
CA LYS A 510 11.97 -34.79 12.79
C LYS A 510 11.40 -33.42 13.13
N MET A 511 10.12 -33.34 13.50
CA MET A 511 9.49 -32.11 13.96
C MET A 511 10.10 -31.63 15.28
N LEU A 512 10.36 -32.55 16.22
CA LEU A 512 11.01 -32.23 17.49
C LEU A 512 12.44 -31.69 17.26
N ALA A 513 13.18 -32.30 16.33
CA ALA A 513 14.51 -31.81 15.95
C ALA A 513 14.45 -30.39 15.36
N GLU A 514 13.46 -30.09 14.50
CA GLU A 514 13.27 -28.77 13.90
C GLU A 514 12.89 -27.69 14.93
N LEU A 515 12.07 -28.02 15.93
CA LEU A 515 11.80 -27.10 17.05
C LEU A 515 13.08 -26.85 17.87
N GLY A 516 13.89 -27.89 18.06
CA GLY A 516 15.20 -27.78 18.71
C GLY A 516 16.16 -26.84 17.99
N THR A 517 16.25 -26.88 16.65
CA THR A 517 17.12 -25.96 15.88
C THR A 517 16.69 -24.50 16.03
N GLN A 518 15.40 -24.24 16.26
CA GLN A 518 14.84 -22.91 16.54
C GLN A 518 14.99 -22.48 18.01
N GLY A 519 15.59 -23.34 18.84
CA GLY A 519 15.87 -23.09 20.25
C GLY A 519 14.70 -23.39 21.19
N PHE A 520 13.71 -24.18 20.77
CA PHE A 520 12.62 -24.63 21.63
C PHE A 520 12.97 -25.95 22.33
N THR A 521 12.74 -26.01 23.63
CA THR A 521 12.82 -27.26 24.41
C THR A 521 11.42 -27.85 24.52
N VAL A 522 11.21 -29.04 23.94
CA VAL A 522 9.90 -29.68 23.87
C VAL A 522 9.88 -30.92 24.76
N ARG A 523 8.86 -31.04 25.61
CA ARG A 523 8.58 -32.27 26.36
C ARG A 523 7.18 -32.77 26.01
N THR A 524 7.09 -34.01 25.57
CA THR A 524 5.82 -34.69 25.31
C THR A 524 5.43 -35.55 26.50
N VAL A 525 4.18 -35.45 26.94
CA VAL A 525 3.61 -36.18 28.08
C VAL A 525 2.24 -36.74 27.69
N ASP A 526 2.00 -38.00 28.02
CA ASP A 526 0.69 -38.65 27.87
C ASP A 526 -0.07 -38.60 29.21
N ARG A 527 -1.39 -38.43 29.16
CA ARG A 527 -2.27 -38.47 30.34
C ARG A 527 -2.15 -39.78 31.14
N LYS A 528 -1.72 -40.88 30.52
CA LYS A 528 -1.43 -42.14 31.23
C LYS A 528 -0.23 -42.03 32.18
N GLU A 529 0.76 -41.22 31.83
CA GLU A 529 1.97 -41.03 32.62
C GLU A 529 1.79 -39.94 33.67
N VAL A 530 1.10 -38.85 33.31
CA VAL A 530 0.81 -37.73 34.20
C VAL A 530 -0.69 -37.45 34.20
N PRO A 531 -1.45 -37.99 35.17
CA PRO A 531 -2.92 -38.01 35.12
C PRO A 531 -3.58 -36.64 35.38
N LEU A 532 -2.87 -35.69 35.98
CA LEU A 532 -3.41 -34.38 36.38
C LEU A 532 -2.49 -33.24 35.95
N ILE A 533 -3.06 -32.23 35.30
CA ILE A 533 -2.38 -30.96 35.01
C ILE A 533 -2.42 -30.08 36.26
N THR A 534 -1.24 -29.76 36.80
CA THR A 534 -1.09 -28.94 38.02
C THR A 534 -0.24 -27.71 37.74
N ASP A 535 -0.40 -26.65 38.54
CA ASP A 535 0.42 -25.43 38.43
C ASP A 535 1.92 -25.73 38.50
N ARG A 536 2.31 -26.71 39.32
CA ARG A 536 3.71 -27.14 39.46
C ARG A 536 4.26 -27.75 38.17
N LEU A 537 3.45 -28.50 37.44
CA LEU A 537 3.85 -29.05 36.14
C LEU A 537 4.04 -27.94 35.11
N LEU A 538 3.15 -26.95 35.11
CA LEU A 538 3.15 -25.86 34.13
C LEU A 538 4.18 -24.77 34.42
N ALA A 539 4.68 -24.69 35.66
CA ALA A 539 5.59 -23.64 36.12
C ALA A 539 6.82 -23.47 35.21
N ASP A 540 7.39 -24.59 34.75
CA ASP A 540 8.62 -24.65 33.95
C ASP A 540 8.42 -24.42 32.45
N TYR A 541 7.17 -24.28 31.98
CA TYR A 541 6.85 -24.18 30.55
C TYR A 541 6.22 -22.83 30.18
N GLY A 542 6.74 -22.22 29.12
CA GLY A 542 6.23 -20.99 28.53
C GLY A 542 5.05 -21.18 27.57
N GLN A 543 4.91 -22.39 27.03
CA GLN A 543 3.83 -22.77 26.14
C GLN A 543 3.28 -24.16 26.50
N VAL A 544 1.96 -24.34 26.39
CA VAL A 544 1.28 -25.64 26.58
C VAL A 544 0.46 -25.99 25.35
N TRP A 545 0.68 -27.16 24.79
CA TRP A 545 -0.02 -27.66 23.60
C TRP A 545 -0.89 -28.84 23.98
N LEU A 546 -2.20 -28.68 23.87
CA LEU A 546 -3.21 -29.65 24.29
C LEU A 546 -3.78 -30.37 23.08
N PHE A 547 -3.62 -31.69 23.06
CA PHE A 547 -4.16 -32.57 22.03
C PHE A 547 -5.30 -33.42 22.60
N PHE A 548 -6.52 -33.11 22.18
CA PHE A 548 -7.72 -33.82 22.64
C PHE A 548 -7.90 -35.15 21.88
N GLY A 549 -8.35 -36.19 22.60
CA GLY A 549 -8.60 -37.53 22.06
C GLY A 549 -10.06 -37.80 21.74
N SER A 550 -10.35 -38.98 21.18
CA SER A 550 -11.72 -39.41 20.85
C SER A 550 -12.73 -39.12 21.97
N PRO A 551 -13.94 -38.64 21.62
CA PRO A 551 -15.00 -38.37 22.59
C PRO A 551 -15.30 -39.61 23.45
N GLY A 552 -15.35 -39.42 24.77
CA GLY A 552 -15.53 -40.50 25.75
C GLY A 552 -14.30 -40.86 26.59
N GLY A 553 -13.14 -40.23 26.35
CA GLY A 553 -11.99 -40.27 27.27
C GLY A 553 -12.19 -39.38 28.52
N ASN A 554 -11.40 -39.60 29.57
CA ASN A 554 -11.37 -38.72 30.75
C ASN A 554 -10.88 -37.33 30.35
N GLY A 555 -11.80 -36.44 30.01
CA GLY A 555 -11.54 -35.05 29.68
C GLY A 555 -10.97 -34.22 30.82
N LEU A 556 -10.91 -32.91 30.64
CA LEU A 556 -10.37 -32.00 31.65
C LEU A 556 -11.32 -31.90 32.84
N SER A 557 -10.78 -32.08 34.04
CA SER A 557 -11.51 -31.79 35.29
C SER A 557 -11.67 -30.28 35.49
N ASP A 558 -12.65 -29.86 36.31
CA ASP A 558 -12.86 -28.43 36.59
C ASP A 558 -11.64 -27.77 37.26
N ALA A 559 -10.88 -28.55 38.04
CA ALA A 559 -9.61 -28.11 38.61
C ALA A 559 -8.56 -27.82 37.53
N GLU A 560 -8.42 -28.71 36.55
CA GLU A 560 -7.49 -28.53 35.42
C GLU A 560 -7.89 -27.36 34.52
N LEU A 561 -9.19 -27.17 34.27
CA LEU A 561 -9.70 -26.01 33.54
C LEU A 561 -9.35 -24.69 34.24
N LYS A 562 -9.39 -24.66 35.58
CA LYS A 562 -9.02 -23.49 36.37
C LYS A 562 -7.51 -23.22 36.30
N VAL A 563 -6.68 -24.27 36.39
CA VAL A 563 -5.22 -24.19 36.24
C VAL A 563 -4.84 -23.67 34.85
N LEU A 564 -5.43 -24.23 33.79
CA LEU A 564 -5.16 -23.82 32.40
C LEU A 564 -5.65 -22.40 32.10
N ALA A 565 -6.78 -21.99 32.67
CA ALA A 565 -7.24 -20.61 32.55
C ALA A 565 -6.28 -19.64 33.26
N GLY A 566 -5.88 -19.95 34.50
CA GLY A 566 -4.90 -19.15 35.23
C GLY A 566 -3.53 -19.09 34.54
N TYR A 567 -3.12 -20.18 33.88
CA TYR A 567 -1.90 -20.23 33.08
C TYR A 567 -1.92 -19.20 31.94
N ASN A 568 -3.04 -19.10 31.22
CA ASN A 568 -3.21 -18.13 30.15
C ASN A 568 -3.39 -16.69 30.65
N ASP A 569 -4.16 -16.51 31.73
CA ASP A 569 -4.36 -15.21 32.37
C ASP A 569 -3.04 -14.61 32.90
N ASN A 570 -2.07 -15.46 33.25
CA ASN A 570 -0.69 -15.07 33.61
C ASN A 570 0.20 -14.77 32.38
N GLY A 571 -0.39 -14.59 31.20
CA GLY A 571 0.31 -14.18 29.99
C GLY A 571 1.02 -15.31 29.24
N ARG A 572 0.76 -16.58 29.56
CA ARG A 572 1.41 -17.74 28.92
C ARG A 572 0.59 -18.33 27.78
N ALA A 573 1.28 -18.80 26.75
CA ALA A 573 0.67 -19.17 25.48
C ALA A 573 0.11 -20.61 25.47
N THR A 574 -1.00 -20.83 24.75
CA THR A 574 -1.61 -22.17 24.64
C THR A 574 -1.97 -22.54 23.20
N LEU A 575 -1.73 -23.79 22.79
CA LEU A 575 -2.26 -24.38 21.56
C LEU A 575 -3.34 -25.40 21.92
N ILE A 576 -4.50 -25.33 21.27
CA ILE A 576 -5.63 -26.25 21.47
C ILE A 576 -5.95 -26.94 20.15
N VAL A 577 -5.82 -28.26 20.14
CA VAL A 577 -6.11 -29.12 18.98
C VAL A 577 -7.20 -30.12 19.38
N PRO A 578 -8.40 -30.09 18.75
CA PRO A 578 -9.51 -30.96 19.12
C PRO A 578 -9.26 -32.40 18.66
N ALA A 579 -10.14 -33.30 19.08
CA ALA A 579 -10.16 -34.68 18.63
C ALA A 579 -10.44 -34.81 17.14
N ASN A 580 -9.93 -35.87 16.52
CA ASN A 580 -10.21 -36.18 15.12
C ASN A 580 -11.73 -36.34 14.91
N PRO A 581 -12.37 -35.63 13.95
CA PRO A 581 -13.80 -35.76 13.72
C PRO A 581 -14.20 -37.18 13.35
N GLN A 582 -15.18 -37.74 14.07
CA GLN A 582 -15.82 -39.01 13.71
C GLN A 582 -17.15 -38.76 12.99
N ARG A 583 -17.55 -39.69 12.10
CA ARG A 583 -18.82 -39.57 11.36
C ARG A 583 -20.00 -39.57 12.33
N GLY A 584 -20.85 -38.55 12.24
CA GLY A 584 -22.06 -38.40 13.06
C GLY A 584 -21.86 -37.65 14.38
N GLU A 585 -20.67 -37.08 14.64
CA GLU A 585 -20.44 -36.22 15.79
C GLU A 585 -20.70 -34.74 15.48
N ASP A 586 -21.51 -34.09 16.33
CA ASP A 586 -21.88 -32.68 16.17
C ASP A 586 -20.80 -31.69 16.67
N GLY A 587 -19.78 -32.16 17.40
CA GLY A 587 -18.70 -31.32 17.92
C GLY A 587 -17.73 -32.07 18.83
N ASP A 588 -16.87 -31.30 19.52
CA ASP A 588 -15.93 -31.82 20.53
C ASP A 588 -16.25 -31.18 21.89
N PRO A 589 -17.10 -31.82 22.73
CA PRO A 589 -17.52 -31.23 24.00
C PRO A 589 -16.35 -31.02 24.96
N GLU A 590 -15.31 -31.87 24.92
CA GLU A 590 -14.18 -31.78 25.83
C GLU A 590 -13.27 -30.60 25.48
N ALA A 591 -12.92 -30.44 24.20
CA ALA A 591 -12.18 -29.25 23.75
C ALA A 591 -12.99 -27.97 23.98
N ASN A 592 -14.31 -28.03 23.76
CA ASN A 592 -15.22 -26.89 23.90
C ASN A 592 -15.36 -26.37 25.34
N ARG A 593 -15.12 -27.18 26.37
CA ARG A 593 -15.10 -26.70 27.77
C ARG A 593 -13.98 -25.69 28.04
N LEU A 594 -12.86 -25.80 27.31
CA LEU A 594 -11.75 -24.85 27.39
C LEU A 594 -11.86 -23.76 26.32
N SER A 595 -12.11 -24.13 25.06
CA SER A 595 -12.09 -23.17 23.94
C SER A 595 -13.22 -22.15 23.99
N SER A 596 -14.40 -22.52 24.53
CA SER A 596 -15.54 -21.59 24.65
C SER A 596 -15.26 -20.39 25.53
N ARG A 597 -14.33 -20.50 26.49
CA ARG A 597 -13.87 -19.37 27.32
C ARG A 597 -13.20 -18.27 26.50
N TYR A 598 -12.63 -18.62 25.37
CA TYR A 598 -11.99 -17.69 24.43
C TYR A 598 -12.94 -17.33 23.27
N GLY A 599 -14.23 -17.70 23.36
CA GLY A 599 -15.22 -17.46 22.32
C GLY A 599 -15.05 -18.33 21.08
N VAL A 600 -14.46 -19.52 21.22
CA VAL A 600 -14.24 -20.47 20.13
C VAL A 600 -14.98 -21.77 20.42
N SER A 601 -15.66 -22.36 19.44
CA SER A 601 -16.24 -23.70 19.58
C SER A 601 -16.02 -24.55 18.33
N PHE A 602 -15.64 -25.81 18.51
CA PHE A 602 -15.50 -26.81 17.47
C PHE A 602 -16.84 -27.53 17.25
N SER A 603 -17.32 -27.55 16.01
CA SER A 603 -18.60 -28.15 15.60
C SER A 603 -18.44 -28.92 14.29
N GLY A 604 -19.26 -29.95 14.08
CA GLY A 604 -19.33 -30.74 12.85
C GLY A 604 -17.98 -31.27 12.33
N SER A 605 -17.98 -31.68 11.06
CA SER A 605 -16.80 -32.18 10.35
C SER A 605 -16.86 -31.82 8.87
N VAL A 606 -15.73 -31.49 8.26
CA VAL A 606 -15.56 -31.33 6.81
C VAL A 606 -14.78 -32.53 6.28
N GLU A 607 -15.40 -33.34 5.41
CA GLU A 607 -14.70 -34.43 4.69
C GLU A 607 -13.82 -33.85 3.59
N SER A 608 -12.53 -34.25 3.58
CA SER A 608 -11.58 -33.83 2.55
C SER A 608 -11.54 -34.83 1.39
N ALA A 609 -11.88 -34.41 0.17
CA ALA A 609 -11.47 -35.11 -1.05
C ALA A 609 -9.99 -34.83 -1.39
N ASP A 610 -9.35 -35.79 -2.07
CA ASP A 610 -7.92 -35.79 -2.42
C ASP A 610 -7.46 -34.52 -3.15
N GLU A 611 -6.19 -34.18 -2.92
CA GLU A 611 -5.39 -33.03 -3.38
C GLU A 611 -5.91 -32.31 -4.65
N LEU A 612 -6.17 -30.99 -4.52
CA LEU A 612 -6.14 -30.09 -5.67
C LEU A 612 -4.77 -29.41 -5.69
N HIS A 613 -3.97 -29.76 -6.69
CA HIS A 613 -2.72 -29.06 -7.00
C HIS A 613 -3.03 -27.62 -7.44
N VAL A 614 -2.57 -26.63 -6.67
CA VAL A 614 -2.52 -25.22 -7.09
C VAL A 614 -1.07 -24.86 -7.44
N SER A 615 -0.89 -24.23 -8.60
CA SER A 615 0.37 -24.09 -9.35
C SER A 615 1.46 -23.19 -8.72
N THR A 616 2.65 -23.79 -8.52
CA THR A 616 4.06 -23.35 -8.77
C THR A 616 4.49 -21.89 -9.06
N THR A 617 3.73 -20.84 -8.74
CA THR A 617 4.14 -19.44 -9.04
C THR A 617 4.81 -18.69 -7.87
N SER A 618 4.67 -19.16 -6.62
CA SER A 618 5.21 -18.49 -5.43
C SER A 618 6.74 -18.59 -5.26
N GLY A 619 7.36 -19.66 -5.77
CA GLY A 619 8.81 -19.90 -5.61
C GLY A 619 9.71 -18.93 -6.40
N LEU A 620 9.25 -18.43 -7.54
CA LEU A 620 10.04 -17.54 -8.40
C LEU A 620 10.06 -16.11 -7.85
N LEU A 621 8.94 -15.63 -7.33
CA LEU A 621 8.81 -14.31 -6.70
C LEU A 621 9.50 -14.25 -5.34
N GLY A 622 9.43 -15.32 -4.55
CA GLY A 622 10.19 -15.42 -3.29
C GLY A 622 11.71 -15.38 -3.52
N ARG A 623 12.21 -16.14 -4.51
CA ARG A 623 13.65 -16.14 -4.86
C ARG A 623 14.10 -14.80 -5.42
N THR A 624 13.34 -14.17 -6.29
CA THR A 624 13.69 -12.85 -6.86
C THR A 624 13.63 -11.74 -5.81
N SER A 625 12.69 -11.79 -4.85
CA SER A 625 12.63 -10.87 -3.71
C SER A 625 13.84 -10.98 -2.78
N VAL A 626 14.27 -12.20 -2.44
CA VAL A 626 15.48 -12.44 -1.62
C VAL A 626 16.75 -12.00 -2.34
N LEU A 627 16.84 -12.24 -3.64
CA LEU A 627 18.00 -11.86 -4.46
C LEU A 627 18.10 -10.34 -4.63
N LEU A 628 16.99 -9.66 -4.89
CA LEU A 628 16.94 -8.20 -5.00
C LEU A 628 17.18 -7.51 -3.65
N GLY A 629 16.63 -8.06 -2.56
CA GLY A 629 16.90 -7.61 -1.19
C GLY A 629 18.36 -7.80 -0.76
N SER A 630 19.02 -8.85 -1.24
CA SER A 630 20.45 -9.10 -1.00
C SER A 630 21.33 -8.14 -1.79
N ILE A 631 21.00 -7.86 -3.07
CA ILE A 631 21.69 -6.87 -3.90
C ILE A 631 21.60 -5.47 -3.28
N LEU A 632 20.43 -5.07 -2.77
CA LEU A 632 20.25 -3.75 -2.15
C LEU A 632 20.90 -3.62 -0.77
N LYS A 633 21.01 -4.73 0.00
CA LYS A 633 21.83 -4.74 1.23
C LYS A 633 23.32 -4.52 0.93
N ILE A 634 23.82 -5.00 -0.20
CA ILE A 634 25.20 -4.75 -0.66
C ILE A 634 25.35 -3.27 -1.03
N VAL A 635 24.38 -2.69 -1.73
CA VAL A 635 24.38 -1.24 -2.08
C VAL A 635 24.25 -0.32 -0.86
N ARG A 636 23.60 -0.74 0.22
CA ARG A 636 23.57 0.00 1.50
C ARG A 636 24.89 -0.06 2.26
N LYS A 637 25.72 -1.08 1.99
CA LYS A 637 26.99 -1.33 2.68
C LYS A 637 28.19 -0.71 1.94
N ALA A 638 28.02 -0.39 0.66
CA ALA A 638 28.88 0.50 -0.13
C ALA A 638 28.42 1.96 0.06
#